data_AF-A0A429GM79-F1
#
_entry.id   AF-A0A429GM79-F1
#
_cell.length_a   1.000
_cell.length_b   1.000
_cell.length_c   1.000
_cell.angle_alpha   90.00
_cell.angle_beta   90.00
_cell.angle_gamma   90.00
#
_symmetry.space_group_name_H-M   'P 1'
#
loop_
_entity.id
_entity.type
_entity.pdbx_description
1 polymer ?
#
loop_
_entity_poly.entity_id
_entity_poly.type
_entity_poly.pdbx_seq_one_letter_code
_entity_poly.pdbx_strand_id
1 'polypeptide(L)'
;MDQELMAMKMAAILYSSPFRYLVSCLSLIDESAAERLAKQIDESIIREVLGNDILRPDTEPQDKVSLYIVARFVHDLLDKDLSEKIKKALKENLLVKENYLKLISGSIDITGFIAKDSVSKVSKVIFKHPVDLSEIDLTEELGVFMNKDNKFRESIDIFCKKLIDAASKAKGMEYHALWRVIPSAFVTSVKEVYERDLSNELISKLTLIPADPRSPHITALDHMYSILPFMLSDTQIGIISWEICNKQGFISTSKIPRDLWAGSYLISLLTFYVLKSLSDEIGPDSVIKPSLYSSSLYDAYLGSIFGEITKEEFLEEILTPSIPGTGIILVPGYKVEYFVRRIKELYKEIWNIITEQFKEQLDRDLKDIDESAKGKIISMKLDLIDKQKEEMPFDIAIAYLKVPIDDKEREELLKELLESGALSEKEISEIKRIKELGKDAKGVQSLILCWSIFIKALSSIHYSFTRTRVDGRVLEAPIRIEKKEDLCNVCWKREAIIGVKRLENLEKKEDREELRKLLGKLHDKEGIIIRDGERGIIIRDGERLCFHCLIRRCLRNSIDKILDRSMGIKIEYKEKAYPSTETIAGAPFAYTLLSLLASPDKLDKDRLSKWMDDLGKLKGIFSKIYGLSKARLVKSSSYEILYNKAPKEVANMLDKYLTAFYREHYIRAERFAELGEDAKRALDLLECTMKEAPTSIFMSLRDSPLAWLEIEKVLPEGTDRIIGSLCIVRSLSDYFAIVKSDGDSMRDLLEGSGIHQKKLMDMIPLSILKGDTPSIKEEDLLTRWIPSISYGLMISRALTILSTKTAKQIEEKGGLVVYSGGDDVLTMIPAEISIQTVLSTRKTFSRSVIEVKDRFAEKVLREKNVIYQFPGLGKRATQSSSILLVDAFFPLRKSIEMVSNFVEEKAKAVRYPSGEKDCLHIVYRGREGYIPMSLIEIEKLKELLLTLALGSSIRSGSWGFLILNGHVKPVRGFSRDVVEVKTDLNSEECYNLYESSARRAGVDAELLRQLAPLREISVITPRGRSCLLSEILNGVAALLGAFRESRPLVLGEEV
;
A
#
# COMPACT_ATOMS: atom_id res chain seq x y z
N MET A 1 -18.18 -11.56 -19.22
CA MET A 1 -18.76 -12.76 -18.58
C MET A 1 -19.97 -13.11 -19.40
N ASP A 2 -20.20 -14.37 -19.72
CA ASP A 2 -21.49 -14.71 -20.32
C ASP A 2 -22.63 -14.50 -19.31
N GLN A 3 -23.85 -14.31 -19.81
CA GLN A 3 -24.99 -13.97 -18.95
C GLN A 3 -25.44 -15.15 -18.08
N GLU A 4 -25.13 -16.39 -18.43
CA GLU A 4 -25.50 -17.57 -17.64
C GLU A 4 -24.63 -17.67 -16.39
N LEU A 5 -23.30 -17.56 -16.55
CA LEU A 5 -22.35 -17.51 -15.44
C LEU A 5 -22.62 -16.32 -14.53
N MET A 6 -22.93 -15.16 -15.12
CA MET A 6 -23.29 -13.96 -14.34
C MET A 6 -24.53 -14.21 -13.49
N ALA A 7 -25.62 -14.72 -14.07
CA ALA A 7 -26.85 -15.02 -13.35
C ALA A 7 -26.64 -16.08 -12.27
N MET A 8 -25.81 -17.10 -12.52
CA MET A 8 -25.45 -18.12 -11.53
C MET A 8 -24.69 -17.52 -10.35
N LYS A 9 -23.69 -16.68 -10.60
CA LYS A 9 -22.94 -16.00 -9.53
C LYS A 9 -23.80 -14.99 -8.76
N MET A 10 -24.71 -14.29 -9.43
CA MET A 10 -25.69 -13.41 -8.79
C MET A 10 -26.66 -14.19 -7.89
N ALA A 11 -27.19 -15.31 -8.37
CA ALA A 11 -28.05 -16.17 -7.56
C ALA A 11 -27.29 -16.69 -6.33
N ALA A 12 -26.03 -17.10 -6.50
CA ALA A 12 -25.21 -17.65 -5.42
C ALA A 12 -24.87 -16.60 -4.35
N ILE A 13 -24.49 -15.39 -4.75
CA ILE A 13 -24.10 -14.33 -3.82
C ILE A 13 -25.31 -13.75 -3.05
N LEU A 14 -26.47 -13.66 -3.70
CA LEU A 14 -27.73 -13.24 -3.05
C LEU A 14 -28.22 -14.29 -2.07
N TYR A 15 -28.19 -15.57 -2.48
CA TYR A 15 -28.57 -16.68 -1.60
C TYR A 15 -27.60 -16.79 -0.40
N SER A 16 -26.32 -16.52 -0.60
CA SER A 16 -25.29 -16.55 0.44
C SER A 16 -25.13 -15.19 1.16
N SER A 17 -26.18 -14.39 1.27
CA SER A 17 -26.09 -13.04 1.87
C SER A 17 -25.63 -13.05 3.34
N PRO A 18 -25.09 -11.93 3.87
CA PRO A 18 -24.73 -11.82 5.29
C PRO A 18 -25.89 -12.10 6.25
N PHE A 19 -27.13 -11.75 5.88
CA PHE A 19 -28.33 -12.03 6.67
C PHE A 19 -28.57 -13.53 6.87
N ARG A 20 -28.22 -14.36 5.89
CA ARG A 20 -28.27 -15.83 6.02
C ARG A 20 -27.41 -16.30 7.19
N TYR A 21 -26.15 -15.89 7.21
CA TYR A 21 -25.19 -16.35 8.21
C TYR A 21 -25.49 -15.75 9.59
N LEU A 22 -26.03 -14.54 9.64
CA LEU A 22 -26.56 -13.96 10.88
C LEU A 22 -27.64 -14.86 11.48
N VAL A 23 -28.63 -15.28 10.68
CA VAL A 23 -29.69 -16.20 11.16
C VAL A 23 -29.11 -17.56 11.53
N SER A 24 -28.19 -18.10 10.73
CA SER A 24 -27.51 -19.37 11.04
C SER A 24 -26.73 -19.32 12.36
N CYS A 25 -26.08 -18.19 12.67
CA CYS A 25 -25.38 -18.00 13.95
C CYS A 25 -26.37 -17.97 15.11
N LEU A 26 -27.49 -17.28 14.95
CA LEU A 26 -28.55 -17.23 15.96
C LEU A 26 -29.18 -18.60 16.19
N SER A 27 -29.37 -19.42 15.15
CA SER A 27 -29.92 -20.79 15.30
C SER A 27 -29.09 -21.65 16.26
N LEU A 28 -27.77 -21.46 16.30
CA LEU A 28 -26.86 -22.21 17.16
C LEU A 28 -26.77 -21.65 18.59
N ILE A 29 -27.26 -20.44 18.85
CA ILE A 29 -27.39 -19.87 20.20
C ILE A 29 -28.80 -20.16 20.75
N ASP A 30 -29.82 -19.74 20.00
CA ASP A 30 -31.23 -19.86 20.31
C ASP A 30 -32.01 -20.12 19.01
N GLU A 31 -32.31 -21.39 18.76
CA GLU A 31 -33.12 -21.86 17.63
C GLU A 31 -34.47 -21.13 17.52
N SER A 32 -35.09 -20.81 18.67
CA SER A 32 -36.36 -20.09 18.70
C SER A 32 -36.22 -18.65 18.19
N ALA A 33 -35.05 -18.03 18.34
CA ALA A 33 -34.77 -16.70 17.79
C ALA A 33 -34.69 -16.72 16.27
N ALA A 34 -34.00 -17.71 15.69
CA ALA A 34 -33.92 -17.88 14.25
C ALA A 34 -35.30 -18.12 13.62
N GLU A 35 -36.13 -18.96 14.26
CA GLU A 35 -37.52 -19.14 13.83
C GLU A 35 -38.34 -17.84 13.91
N ARG A 36 -38.19 -17.05 14.98
CA ARG A 36 -38.87 -15.76 15.12
C ARG A 36 -38.51 -14.82 13.97
N LEU A 37 -37.22 -14.74 13.60
CA LEU A 37 -36.77 -13.92 12.47
C LEU A 37 -37.33 -14.41 11.13
N ALA A 38 -37.30 -15.73 10.89
CA ALA A 38 -37.84 -16.31 9.66
C ALA A 38 -39.36 -16.12 9.54
N LYS A 39 -40.10 -16.08 10.66
CA LYS A 39 -41.55 -15.78 10.66
C LYS A 39 -41.88 -14.33 10.27
N GLN A 40 -40.93 -13.40 10.35
CA GLN A 40 -41.14 -12.02 9.89
C GLN A 40 -41.15 -11.90 8.37
N ILE A 41 -40.66 -12.92 7.65
CA ILE A 41 -40.51 -12.92 6.21
C ILE A 41 -41.83 -13.18 5.49
N ASP A 42 -42.00 -12.53 4.34
CA ASP A 42 -43.15 -12.71 3.48
C ASP A 42 -42.99 -13.93 2.56
N GLU A 43 -43.47 -15.09 3.01
CA GLU A 43 -43.46 -16.31 2.20
C GLU A 43 -44.31 -16.19 0.92
N SER A 44 -45.27 -15.26 0.86
CA SER A 44 -46.12 -15.10 -0.33
C SER A 44 -45.31 -14.62 -1.55
N ILE A 45 -44.37 -13.70 -1.33
CA ILE A 45 -43.46 -13.19 -2.37
C ILE A 45 -42.55 -14.32 -2.88
N ILE A 46 -42.05 -15.19 -1.99
CA ILE A 46 -41.24 -16.33 -2.40
C ILE A 46 -42.04 -17.26 -3.32
N ARG A 47 -43.26 -17.61 -2.92
CA ARG A 47 -44.14 -18.51 -3.68
C ARG A 47 -44.56 -17.91 -5.01
N GLU A 48 -44.86 -16.62 -5.05
CA GLU A 48 -45.21 -15.89 -6.26
C GLU A 48 -44.04 -15.86 -7.26
N VAL A 49 -42.84 -15.53 -6.80
CA VAL A 49 -41.69 -15.24 -7.67
C VAL A 49 -40.91 -16.50 -8.04
N LEU A 50 -40.73 -17.40 -7.07
CA LEU A 50 -39.90 -18.60 -7.18
C LEU A 50 -40.75 -19.88 -7.23
N GLY A 51 -42.07 -19.82 -7.11
CA GLY A 51 -42.97 -20.97 -7.22
C GLY A 51 -43.22 -21.69 -5.89
N ASN A 52 -44.34 -22.39 -5.81
CA ASN A 52 -44.84 -23.00 -4.57
C ASN A 52 -43.94 -24.12 -4.01
N ASP A 53 -43.26 -24.86 -4.88
CA ASP A 53 -42.50 -26.07 -4.50
C ASP A 53 -41.14 -25.77 -3.86
N ILE A 54 -40.70 -24.50 -3.87
CA ILE A 54 -39.38 -24.10 -3.37
C ILE A 54 -39.32 -24.04 -1.84
N LEU A 55 -40.47 -23.77 -1.19
CA LEU A 55 -40.60 -23.74 0.26
C LEU A 55 -41.17 -25.06 0.75
N ARG A 56 -40.28 -25.96 1.18
CA ARG A 56 -40.64 -27.24 1.79
C ARG A 56 -40.90 -27.07 3.31
N PRO A 57 -41.69 -27.95 3.95
CA PRO A 57 -41.96 -27.87 5.38
C PRO A 57 -40.71 -27.89 6.26
N ASP A 58 -39.64 -28.53 5.80
CA ASP A 58 -38.33 -28.69 6.44
C ASP A 58 -37.32 -27.60 6.02
N THR A 59 -37.75 -26.52 5.36
CA THR A 59 -36.84 -25.43 4.98
C THR A 59 -36.35 -24.70 6.22
N GLU A 60 -35.04 -24.73 6.44
CA GLU A 60 -34.37 -24.09 7.57
C GLU A 60 -34.60 -22.56 7.60
N PRO A 61 -34.61 -21.92 8.79
CA PRO A 61 -34.83 -20.47 8.93
C PRO A 61 -33.91 -19.61 8.04
N GLN A 62 -32.62 -19.92 8.01
CA GLN A 62 -31.62 -19.21 7.18
C GLN A 62 -31.87 -19.40 5.67
N ASP A 63 -32.39 -20.55 5.23
CA ASP A 63 -32.73 -20.81 3.84
C ASP A 63 -33.97 -20.00 3.42
N LYS A 64 -34.97 -19.88 4.29
CA LYS A 64 -36.13 -19.00 4.05
C LYS A 64 -35.70 -17.55 3.84
N VAL A 65 -34.75 -17.07 4.63
CA VAL A 65 -34.17 -15.72 4.51
C VAL A 65 -33.46 -15.53 3.18
N SER A 66 -32.60 -16.48 2.80
CA SER A 66 -31.92 -16.48 1.50
C SER A 66 -32.90 -16.46 0.33
N LEU A 67 -33.93 -17.31 0.37
CA LEU A 67 -34.95 -17.39 -0.68
C LEU A 67 -35.75 -16.08 -0.78
N TYR A 68 -36.08 -15.45 0.35
CA TYR A 68 -36.74 -14.16 0.35
C TYR A 68 -35.88 -13.07 -0.28
N ILE A 69 -34.59 -13.01 0.04
CA ILE A 69 -33.66 -12.04 -0.56
C ILE A 69 -33.61 -12.21 -2.08
N VAL A 70 -33.46 -13.45 -2.57
CA VAL A 70 -33.46 -13.70 -4.01
C VAL A 70 -34.81 -13.35 -4.64
N ALA A 71 -35.93 -13.76 -4.02
CA ALA A 71 -37.26 -13.45 -4.52
C ALA A 71 -37.51 -11.94 -4.59
N ARG A 72 -37.18 -11.19 -3.53
CA ARG A 72 -37.35 -9.74 -3.44
C ARG A 72 -36.47 -9.02 -4.45
N PHE A 73 -35.20 -9.41 -4.58
CA PHE A 73 -34.27 -8.85 -5.55
C PHE A 73 -34.81 -9.02 -6.98
N VAL A 74 -35.19 -10.24 -7.35
CA VAL A 74 -35.65 -10.57 -8.70
C VAL A 74 -37.03 -9.98 -9.01
N HIS A 75 -37.93 -9.90 -8.03
CA HIS A 75 -39.25 -9.29 -8.20
C HIS A 75 -39.14 -7.82 -8.62
N ASP A 76 -38.33 -7.06 -7.90
CA ASP A 76 -38.18 -5.61 -8.08
C ASP A 76 -37.13 -5.23 -9.14
N LEU A 77 -36.34 -6.20 -9.65
CA LEU A 77 -35.40 -5.96 -10.73
C LEU A 77 -36.14 -5.61 -12.03
N LEU A 78 -35.71 -4.51 -12.66
CA LEU A 78 -36.30 -4.00 -13.90
C LEU A 78 -35.98 -4.90 -15.11
N ASP A 79 -34.77 -5.44 -15.16
CA ASP A 79 -34.34 -6.37 -16.21
C ASP A 79 -35.01 -7.73 -16.02
N LYS A 80 -36.06 -7.99 -16.81
CA LYS A 80 -36.84 -9.23 -16.73
C LYS A 80 -36.11 -10.45 -17.31
N ASP A 81 -35.23 -10.27 -18.28
CA ASP A 81 -34.44 -11.38 -18.83
C ASP A 81 -33.40 -11.85 -17.81
N LEU A 82 -32.66 -10.91 -17.21
CA LEU A 82 -31.72 -11.23 -16.15
C LEU A 82 -32.44 -11.83 -14.93
N SER A 83 -33.62 -11.31 -14.59
CA SER A 83 -34.48 -11.86 -13.53
C SER A 83 -34.79 -13.34 -13.75
N GLU A 84 -35.28 -13.71 -14.94
CA GLU A 84 -35.59 -15.11 -15.26
C GLU A 84 -34.33 -15.99 -15.27
N LYS A 85 -33.20 -15.49 -15.76
CA LYS A 85 -31.92 -16.21 -15.70
C LYS A 85 -31.47 -16.48 -14.27
N ILE A 86 -31.62 -15.52 -13.36
CA ILE A 86 -31.30 -15.69 -11.93
C ILE A 86 -32.22 -16.74 -11.29
N LYS A 87 -33.53 -16.70 -11.57
CA LYS A 87 -34.49 -17.72 -11.08
C LYS A 87 -34.11 -19.11 -11.58
N LYS A 88 -33.83 -19.23 -12.87
CA LYS A 88 -33.41 -20.48 -13.51
C LYS A 88 -32.13 -21.01 -12.89
N ALA A 89 -31.12 -20.14 -12.72
CA ALA A 89 -29.85 -20.53 -12.11
C ALA A 89 -30.02 -20.99 -10.65
N LEU A 90 -30.87 -20.33 -9.86
CA LEU A 90 -31.20 -20.78 -8.52
C LEU A 90 -31.82 -22.18 -8.53
N LYS A 91 -32.88 -22.38 -9.32
CA LYS A 91 -33.66 -23.61 -9.33
C LYS A 91 -32.93 -24.80 -9.94
N GLU A 92 -32.27 -24.60 -11.08
CA GLU A 92 -31.69 -25.69 -11.87
C GLU A 92 -30.23 -25.97 -11.50
N ASN A 93 -29.51 -25.02 -10.91
CA ASN A 93 -28.12 -25.21 -10.51
C ASN A 93 -27.96 -25.23 -8.99
N LEU A 94 -28.25 -24.12 -8.30
CA LEU A 94 -27.87 -23.99 -6.89
C LEU A 94 -28.64 -24.92 -5.96
N LEU A 95 -29.95 -25.06 -6.13
CA LEU A 95 -30.79 -25.89 -5.27
C LEU A 95 -30.81 -27.38 -5.67
N VAL A 96 -30.41 -27.70 -6.90
CA VAL A 96 -30.42 -29.07 -7.42
C VAL A 96 -29.04 -29.73 -7.33
N LYS A 97 -27.96 -28.99 -7.58
CA LYS A 97 -26.60 -29.53 -7.44
C LYS A 97 -26.22 -29.54 -5.97
N GLU A 98 -26.35 -30.71 -5.37
CA GLU A 98 -26.04 -30.96 -3.95
C GLU A 98 -24.66 -30.42 -3.54
N ASN A 99 -23.68 -30.44 -4.45
CA ASN A 99 -22.34 -29.89 -4.22
C ASN A 99 -22.36 -28.38 -3.92
N TYR A 100 -23.15 -27.58 -4.62
CA TYR A 100 -23.21 -26.13 -4.40
C TYR A 100 -23.97 -25.78 -3.13
N LEU A 101 -25.11 -26.43 -2.89
CA LEU A 101 -25.86 -26.22 -1.66
C LEU A 101 -25.03 -26.60 -0.43
N LYS A 102 -24.24 -27.68 -0.50
CA LYS A 102 -23.29 -28.07 0.56
C LYS A 102 -22.17 -27.07 0.79
N LEU A 103 -21.65 -26.41 -0.25
CA LEU A 103 -20.65 -25.34 -0.08
C LEU A 103 -21.23 -24.12 0.63
N ILE A 104 -22.49 -23.78 0.34
CA ILE A 104 -23.17 -22.63 0.93
C ILE A 104 -23.60 -22.90 2.38
N SER A 105 -24.14 -24.08 2.64
CA SER A 105 -24.73 -24.46 3.94
C SER A 105 -23.76 -25.18 4.88
N GLY A 106 -22.70 -25.77 4.33
CA GLY A 106 -21.73 -26.57 5.08
C GLY A 106 -20.46 -25.79 5.40
N SER A 107 -19.65 -26.37 6.29
CA SER A 107 -18.32 -25.85 6.56
C SER A 107 -17.39 -26.07 5.36
N ILE A 108 -16.45 -25.16 5.20
CA ILE A 108 -15.33 -25.25 4.24
C ILE A 108 -13.98 -25.29 4.98
N ASP A 109 -14.01 -25.51 6.29
CA ASP A 109 -12.85 -25.63 7.15
C ASP A 109 -12.96 -26.87 8.03
N ILE A 110 -11.82 -27.53 8.22
CA ILE A 110 -11.75 -28.80 8.92
C ILE A 110 -12.30 -28.72 10.35
N THR A 111 -12.15 -27.57 11.02
CA THR A 111 -12.64 -27.37 12.39
C THR A 111 -14.16 -27.43 12.48
N GLY A 112 -14.88 -26.97 11.44
CA GLY A 112 -16.33 -27.05 11.40
C GLY A 112 -16.83 -28.48 11.21
N PHE A 113 -16.12 -29.31 10.44
CA PHE A 113 -16.43 -30.74 10.32
C PHE A 113 -16.22 -31.47 11.65
N ILE A 114 -15.10 -31.21 12.31
CA ILE A 114 -14.74 -31.81 13.60
C ILE A 114 -15.73 -31.39 14.71
N ALA A 115 -16.11 -30.11 14.75
CA ALA A 115 -16.98 -29.59 15.80
C ALA A 115 -18.46 -29.98 15.62
N LYS A 116 -18.90 -30.30 14.39
CA LYS A 116 -20.30 -30.63 14.09
C LYS A 116 -20.82 -31.84 14.87
N ASP A 117 -19.98 -32.85 15.06
CA ASP A 117 -20.33 -34.07 15.79
C ASP A 117 -20.35 -33.87 17.32
N SER A 118 -19.87 -32.73 17.78
CA SER A 118 -19.54 -32.47 19.18
C SER A 118 -20.42 -31.42 19.83
N VAL A 119 -20.91 -30.44 19.07
CA VAL A 119 -21.60 -29.26 19.61
C VAL A 119 -22.81 -28.90 18.78
N SER A 120 -24.00 -29.05 19.38
CA SER A 120 -25.28 -28.63 18.82
C SER A 120 -25.64 -27.18 19.15
N LYS A 121 -25.09 -26.61 20.23
CA LYS A 121 -25.32 -25.20 20.64
C LYS A 121 -24.04 -24.52 21.12
N VAL A 122 -23.88 -23.25 20.76
CA VAL A 122 -22.76 -22.41 21.21
C VAL A 122 -23.23 -21.38 22.22
N SER A 123 -22.42 -21.13 23.25
CA SER A 123 -22.74 -20.14 24.30
C SER A 123 -22.48 -18.69 23.90
N LYS A 124 -21.65 -18.48 22.86
CA LYS A 124 -21.19 -17.18 22.38
C LYS A 124 -20.93 -17.24 20.89
N VAL A 125 -21.12 -16.12 20.21
CA VAL A 125 -20.64 -15.92 18.83
C VAL A 125 -19.43 -15.03 18.88
N ILE A 126 -18.30 -15.55 18.42
CA ILE A 126 -17.02 -14.83 18.41
C ILE A 126 -16.45 -14.85 16.99
N PHE A 127 -15.69 -13.82 16.66
CA PHE A 127 -14.68 -13.89 15.60
C PHE A 127 -13.33 -14.19 16.23
N LYS A 128 -12.62 -15.20 15.73
CA LYS A 128 -11.27 -15.57 16.19
C LYS A 128 -10.26 -15.35 15.08
N HIS A 129 -9.33 -14.41 15.27
CA HIS A 129 -8.38 -14.09 14.21
C HIS A 129 -7.37 -15.26 13.99
N PRO A 130 -7.24 -15.80 12.77
CA PRO A 130 -6.50 -17.04 12.54
C PRO A 130 -4.98 -16.95 12.78
N VAL A 131 -4.40 -15.76 12.67
CA VAL A 131 -2.94 -15.56 12.79
C VAL A 131 -2.50 -15.35 14.24
N ASP A 132 -3.19 -14.51 15.01
CA ASP A 132 -2.80 -14.12 16.37
C ASP A 132 -3.71 -14.69 17.47
N LEU A 133 -4.81 -15.37 17.09
CA LEU A 133 -5.79 -16.00 17.97
C LEU A 133 -6.56 -15.03 18.88
N SER A 134 -6.53 -13.73 18.58
CA SER A 134 -7.38 -12.75 19.28
C SER A 134 -8.87 -13.03 19.01
N GLU A 135 -9.69 -12.89 20.04
CA GLU A 135 -11.14 -13.14 19.98
C GLU A 135 -11.91 -11.83 20.13
N ILE A 136 -12.94 -11.65 19.32
CA ILE A 136 -13.89 -10.54 19.37
C ILE A 136 -15.26 -11.15 19.63
N ASP A 137 -15.86 -10.83 20.77
CA ASP A 137 -17.22 -11.25 21.13
C ASP A 137 -18.23 -10.40 20.36
N LEU A 138 -19.15 -11.05 19.65
CA LEU A 138 -20.21 -10.44 18.83
C LEU A 138 -21.61 -10.74 19.38
N THR A 139 -21.70 -11.32 20.58
CA THR A 139 -22.95 -11.81 21.15
C THR A 139 -23.93 -10.67 21.42
N GLU A 140 -23.44 -9.50 21.86
CA GLU A 140 -24.26 -8.32 22.13
C GLU A 140 -24.84 -7.73 20.83
N GLU A 141 -24.00 -7.60 19.81
CA GLU A 141 -24.36 -7.11 18.48
C GLU A 141 -25.46 -7.96 17.85
N LEU A 142 -25.43 -9.27 18.07
CA LEU A 142 -26.45 -10.20 17.60
C LEU A 142 -27.72 -10.21 18.48
N GLY A 143 -27.58 -9.92 19.78
CA GLY A 143 -28.69 -9.86 20.74
C GLY A 143 -29.82 -8.91 20.35
N VAL A 144 -29.50 -7.79 19.68
CA VAL A 144 -30.48 -6.76 19.31
C VAL A 144 -31.52 -7.25 18.31
N PHE A 145 -31.15 -8.21 17.45
CA PHE A 145 -32.09 -8.78 16.48
C PHE A 145 -33.19 -9.63 17.13
N MET A 146 -33.05 -10.00 18.40
CA MET A 146 -33.96 -10.94 19.08
C MET A 146 -35.25 -10.30 19.64
N ASN A 147 -35.34 -8.96 19.72
CA ASN A 147 -36.25 -8.27 20.66
C ASN A 147 -37.40 -7.44 20.05
N LYS A 148 -37.64 -7.40 18.73
CA LYS A 148 -38.68 -6.51 18.13
C LYS A 148 -39.36 -7.08 16.88
N ASP A 149 -40.66 -6.79 16.73
CA ASP A 149 -41.46 -7.19 15.57
C ASP A 149 -41.17 -6.32 14.33
N ASN A 150 -40.99 -6.96 13.18
CA ASN A 150 -40.86 -6.43 11.80
C ASN A 150 -39.59 -5.66 11.39
N LYS A 151 -38.72 -5.23 12.32
CA LYS A 151 -37.47 -4.52 11.95
C LYS A 151 -36.51 -5.36 11.10
N PHE A 152 -36.47 -6.67 11.29
CA PHE A 152 -35.54 -7.54 10.56
C PHE A 152 -35.90 -7.61 9.08
N ARG A 153 -37.18 -7.85 8.76
CA ARG A 153 -37.69 -7.81 7.37
C ARG A 153 -37.41 -6.45 6.72
N GLU A 154 -37.68 -5.36 7.42
CA GLU A 154 -37.43 -4.00 6.92
C GLU A 154 -35.96 -3.80 6.51
N SER A 155 -35.02 -4.27 7.33
CA SER A 155 -33.58 -4.19 7.02
C SER A 155 -33.18 -5.01 5.78
N ILE A 156 -33.87 -6.14 5.52
CA ILE A 156 -33.67 -6.95 4.32
C ILE A 156 -34.27 -6.27 3.08
N ASP A 157 -35.45 -5.67 3.20
CA ASP A 157 -36.09 -4.95 2.10
C ASP A 157 -35.24 -3.74 1.66
N ILE A 158 -34.70 -2.98 2.63
CA ILE A 158 -33.75 -1.89 2.38
C ILE A 158 -32.47 -2.42 1.72
N PHE A 159 -31.93 -3.54 2.22
CA PHE A 159 -30.75 -4.19 1.62
C PHE A 159 -30.99 -4.53 0.14
N CYS A 160 -32.10 -5.20 -0.18
CA CYS A 160 -32.45 -5.57 -1.55
C CYS A 160 -32.60 -4.32 -2.42
N LYS A 161 -33.26 -3.27 -1.93
CA LYS A 161 -33.40 -1.99 -2.66
C LYS A 161 -32.05 -1.37 -3.01
N LYS A 162 -31.10 -1.33 -2.06
CA LYS A 162 -29.75 -0.82 -2.29
C LYS A 162 -28.99 -1.67 -3.32
N LEU A 163 -29.13 -3.00 -3.26
CA LEU A 163 -28.52 -3.90 -4.25
C LEU A 163 -29.12 -3.72 -5.66
N ILE A 164 -30.44 -3.58 -5.77
CA ILE A 164 -31.13 -3.37 -7.06
C ILE A 164 -30.70 -2.04 -7.69
N ASP A 165 -30.61 -0.97 -6.90
CA ASP A 165 -30.16 0.34 -7.38
C ASP A 165 -28.72 0.28 -7.91
N ALA A 166 -27.83 -0.46 -7.24
CA ALA A 166 -26.48 -0.69 -7.73
C ALA A 166 -26.46 -1.55 -9.01
N ALA A 167 -27.17 -2.67 -9.04
CA ALA A 167 -27.22 -3.54 -10.22
C ALA A 167 -27.79 -2.81 -11.45
N SER A 168 -28.89 -2.06 -11.28
CA SER A 168 -29.58 -1.37 -12.38
C SER A 168 -28.72 -0.31 -13.08
N LYS A 169 -27.70 0.22 -12.40
CA LYS A 169 -26.75 1.20 -12.98
C LYS A 169 -25.53 0.56 -13.62
N ALA A 170 -25.29 -0.74 -13.42
CA ALA A 170 -24.02 -1.40 -13.75
C ALA A 170 -23.90 -1.88 -15.22
N LYS A 171 -24.96 -1.82 -16.03
CA LYS A 171 -24.96 -2.02 -17.50
C LYS A 171 -24.09 -3.21 -17.98
N GLY A 172 -24.42 -4.44 -17.58
CA GLY A 172 -23.67 -5.66 -17.93
C GLY A 172 -22.58 -6.05 -16.92
N MET A 173 -22.39 -5.23 -15.88
CA MET A 173 -21.47 -5.46 -14.75
C MET A 173 -22.23 -5.65 -13.43
N GLU A 174 -23.48 -6.11 -13.49
CA GLU A 174 -24.39 -6.26 -12.34
C GLU A 174 -23.76 -7.10 -11.23
N TYR A 175 -23.15 -8.23 -11.57
CA TYR A 175 -22.46 -9.07 -10.59
C TYR A 175 -21.27 -8.36 -9.93
N HIS A 176 -20.47 -7.60 -10.68
CA HIS A 176 -19.34 -6.86 -10.13
C HIS A 176 -19.80 -5.79 -9.14
N ALA A 177 -20.90 -5.11 -9.47
CA ALA A 177 -21.54 -4.14 -8.59
C ALA A 177 -22.00 -4.80 -7.29
N LEU A 178 -22.78 -5.89 -7.38
CA LEU A 178 -23.25 -6.63 -6.20
C LEU A 178 -22.09 -7.11 -5.33
N TRP A 179 -21.10 -7.76 -5.94
CA TRP A 179 -19.90 -8.27 -5.25
C TRP A 179 -19.20 -7.17 -4.46
N ARG A 180 -19.10 -5.95 -5.01
CA ARG A 180 -18.42 -4.83 -4.36
C ARG A 180 -19.24 -4.18 -3.25
N VAL A 181 -20.56 -4.05 -3.40
CA VAL A 181 -21.40 -3.26 -2.46
C VAL A 181 -22.06 -4.06 -1.34
N ILE A 182 -22.06 -5.40 -1.37
CA ILE A 182 -22.76 -6.22 -0.35
C ILE A 182 -22.40 -5.86 1.10
N PRO A 183 -21.11 -5.75 1.50
CA PRO A 183 -20.77 -5.41 2.88
C PRO A 183 -21.34 -4.05 3.31
N SER A 184 -21.25 -3.08 2.42
CA SER A 184 -21.75 -1.71 2.60
C SER A 184 -23.28 -1.67 2.67
N ALA A 185 -23.96 -2.37 1.77
CA ALA A 185 -25.41 -2.47 1.74
C ALA A 185 -25.94 -3.14 3.02
N PHE A 186 -25.26 -4.20 3.51
CA PHE A 186 -25.63 -4.90 4.73
C PHE A 186 -25.52 -4.00 5.97
N VAL A 187 -24.37 -3.34 6.14
CA VAL A 187 -24.14 -2.46 7.30
C VAL A 187 -25.05 -1.24 7.27
N THR A 188 -25.26 -0.63 6.10
CA THR A 188 -26.12 0.54 5.98
C THR A 188 -27.60 0.21 6.14
N SER A 189 -28.07 -0.96 5.67
CA SER A 189 -29.47 -1.35 5.86
C SER A 189 -29.80 -1.67 7.32
N VAL A 190 -28.86 -2.29 8.05
CA VAL A 190 -29.00 -2.49 9.50
C VAL A 190 -28.95 -1.13 10.22
N LYS A 191 -28.01 -0.26 9.87
CA LYS A 191 -27.90 1.08 10.45
C LYS A 191 -29.19 1.88 10.33
N GLU A 192 -29.80 1.89 9.15
CA GLU A 192 -31.05 2.64 8.87
C GLU A 192 -32.21 2.23 9.80
N VAL A 193 -32.27 0.96 10.22
CA VAL A 193 -33.37 0.42 11.05
C VAL A 193 -33.03 0.36 12.55
N TYR A 194 -31.75 0.16 12.88
CA TYR A 194 -31.26 -0.12 14.23
C TYR A 194 -30.39 0.97 14.84
N GLU A 195 -30.22 2.14 14.21
CA GLU A 195 -29.37 3.24 14.76
C GLU A 195 -29.77 3.73 16.17
N ARG A 196 -31.03 3.52 16.59
CA ARG A 196 -31.50 3.83 17.96
C ARG A 196 -31.16 2.75 18.98
N ASP A 197 -30.88 1.54 18.50
CA ASP A 197 -30.67 0.34 19.31
C ASP A 197 -29.19 -0.11 19.34
N LEU A 198 -28.40 0.23 18.31
CA LEU A 198 -26.98 -0.08 18.18
C LEU A 198 -26.16 1.16 17.83
N SER A 199 -24.98 1.29 18.44
CA SER A 199 -24.01 2.31 18.03
C SER A 199 -23.42 1.98 16.66
N ASN A 200 -22.96 3.01 15.94
CA ASN A 200 -22.28 2.83 14.66
C ASN A 200 -21.02 1.93 14.77
N GLU A 201 -20.35 1.96 15.92
CA GLU A 201 -19.19 1.10 16.17
C GLU A 201 -19.59 -0.38 16.21
N LEU A 202 -20.68 -0.72 16.91
CA LEU A 202 -21.19 -2.09 17.00
C LEU A 202 -21.69 -2.59 15.63
N ILE A 203 -22.43 -1.75 14.90
CA ILE A 203 -22.92 -2.11 13.55
C ILE A 203 -21.73 -2.40 12.61
N SER A 204 -20.65 -1.63 12.71
CA SER A 204 -19.46 -1.82 11.87
C SER A 204 -18.78 -3.19 12.05
N LYS A 205 -19.00 -3.85 13.19
CA LYS A 205 -18.45 -5.18 13.51
C LYS A 205 -19.29 -6.34 12.96
N LEU A 206 -20.53 -6.09 12.50
CA LEU A 206 -21.40 -7.17 11.97
C LEU A 206 -20.79 -7.89 10.76
N THR A 207 -19.86 -7.25 10.03
CA THR A 207 -19.11 -7.88 8.94
C THR A 207 -18.08 -8.92 9.42
N LEU A 208 -17.81 -9.00 10.73
CA LEU A 208 -16.94 -10.00 11.35
C LEU A 208 -17.70 -11.25 11.83
N ILE A 209 -19.03 -11.30 11.72
CA ILE A 209 -19.83 -12.48 12.10
C ILE A 209 -19.26 -13.72 11.37
N PRO A 210 -18.99 -14.83 12.08
CA PRO A 210 -18.48 -16.03 11.45
C PRO A 210 -19.52 -16.70 10.55
N ALA A 211 -19.08 -17.42 9.52
CA ALA A 211 -19.98 -18.24 8.72
C ALA A 211 -20.54 -19.42 9.51
N ASP A 212 -19.72 -19.98 10.41
CA ASP A 212 -20.09 -21.01 11.36
C ASP A 212 -19.46 -20.66 12.74
N PRO A 213 -20.26 -20.40 13.78
CA PRO A 213 -19.77 -20.13 15.14
C PRO A 213 -18.85 -21.19 15.75
N ARG A 214 -18.89 -22.43 15.23
CA ARG A 214 -17.98 -23.52 15.65
C ARG A 214 -16.60 -23.40 15.00
N SER A 215 -16.52 -22.69 13.88
CA SER A 215 -15.30 -22.35 13.12
C SER A 215 -15.16 -20.82 13.03
N PRO A 216 -14.94 -20.14 14.17
CA PRO A 216 -15.12 -18.68 14.31
C PRO A 216 -14.09 -17.83 13.56
N HIS A 217 -13.10 -18.42 12.89
CA HIS A 217 -12.03 -17.72 12.18
C HIS A 217 -12.33 -17.41 10.72
N ILE A 218 -13.47 -17.87 10.20
CA ILE A 218 -13.94 -17.55 8.85
C ILE A 218 -15.18 -16.67 8.97
N THR A 219 -15.07 -15.42 8.51
CA THR A 219 -16.22 -14.52 8.47
C THR A 219 -17.24 -14.97 7.42
N ALA A 220 -18.51 -14.62 7.61
CA ALA A 220 -19.59 -14.85 6.65
C ALA A 220 -19.25 -14.32 5.25
N LEU A 221 -18.62 -13.14 5.18
CA LEU A 221 -18.19 -12.53 3.92
C LEU A 221 -17.03 -13.30 3.28
N ASP A 222 -16.04 -13.72 4.05
CA ASP A 222 -14.92 -14.53 3.56
C ASP A 222 -15.38 -15.89 3.03
N HIS A 223 -16.28 -16.55 3.74
CA HIS A 223 -16.91 -17.79 3.28
C HIS A 223 -17.62 -17.57 1.95
N MET A 224 -18.53 -16.58 1.90
CA MET A 224 -19.28 -16.23 0.69
C MET A 224 -18.35 -15.97 -0.50
N TYR A 225 -17.35 -15.11 -0.36
CA TYR A 225 -16.45 -14.79 -1.47
C TYR A 225 -15.57 -15.98 -1.89
N SER A 226 -15.26 -16.90 -0.98
CA SER A 226 -14.41 -18.05 -1.25
C SER A 226 -15.07 -19.19 -2.02
N ILE A 227 -16.40 -19.31 -1.94
CA ILE A 227 -17.13 -20.39 -2.63
C ILE A 227 -17.55 -20.02 -4.06
N LEU A 228 -17.71 -18.73 -4.37
CA LEU A 228 -18.17 -18.24 -5.68
C LEU A 228 -17.25 -18.63 -6.86
N PRO A 229 -15.91 -18.68 -6.73
CA PRO A 229 -15.04 -19.12 -7.81
C PRO A 229 -15.27 -20.57 -8.25
N PHE A 230 -15.76 -21.42 -7.35
CA PHE A 230 -16.01 -22.83 -7.67
C PHE A 230 -17.26 -23.06 -8.52
N MET A 231 -18.07 -22.01 -8.73
CA MET A 231 -19.18 -22.03 -9.69
C MET A 231 -18.67 -22.06 -11.15
N LEU A 232 -17.37 -21.90 -11.40
CA LEU A 232 -16.78 -21.87 -12.74
C LEU A 232 -16.76 -23.25 -13.44
N SER A 233 -16.69 -24.34 -12.68
CA SER A 233 -16.63 -25.70 -13.22
C SER A 233 -17.00 -26.74 -12.18
N ASP A 234 -17.75 -27.75 -12.61
CA ASP A 234 -18.14 -28.90 -11.78
C ASP A 234 -17.12 -30.06 -11.82
N THR A 235 -16.12 -30.03 -12.71
CA THR A 235 -15.18 -31.14 -12.93
C THR A 235 -13.76 -30.85 -12.46
N GLN A 236 -13.18 -29.74 -12.91
CA GLN A 236 -11.79 -29.38 -12.61
C GLN A 236 -11.64 -27.86 -12.49
N ILE A 237 -10.81 -27.43 -11.54
CA ILE A 237 -10.48 -26.03 -11.32
C ILE A 237 -9.02 -25.78 -11.71
N GLY A 238 -8.79 -24.76 -12.52
CA GLY A 238 -7.46 -24.27 -12.84
C GLY A 238 -7.03 -23.18 -11.86
N ILE A 239 -5.84 -23.33 -11.28
CA ILE A 239 -5.18 -22.28 -10.50
C ILE A 239 -4.03 -21.74 -11.35
N ILE A 240 -4.04 -20.46 -11.70
CA ILE A 240 -2.97 -19.81 -12.47
C ILE A 240 -2.30 -18.76 -11.60
N SER A 241 -0.97 -18.81 -11.51
CA SER A 241 -0.15 -17.79 -10.86
C SER A 241 0.84 -17.18 -11.84
N TRP A 242 1.05 -15.87 -11.78
CA TRP A 242 2.09 -15.20 -12.55
C TRP A 242 2.80 -14.09 -11.77
N GLU A 243 4.01 -13.75 -12.23
CA GLU A 243 4.81 -12.64 -11.72
C GLU A 243 5.57 -11.92 -12.86
N ILE A 244 5.66 -10.60 -12.73
CA ILE A 244 6.56 -9.76 -13.52
C ILE A 244 8.00 -9.92 -13.03
N CYS A 245 8.88 -10.37 -13.91
CA CYS A 245 10.29 -10.60 -13.60
C CYS A 245 11.07 -9.29 -13.42
N ASN A 246 12.02 -9.28 -12.49
CA ASN A 246 12.97 -8.16 -12.25
C ASN A 246 12.30 -6.79 -12.02
N LYS A 247 11.18 -6.77 -11.29
CA LYS A 247 10.46 -5.53 -10.92
C LYS A 247 11.36 -4.48 -10.26
N GLN A 248 12.23 -4.92 -9.34
CA GLN A 248 13.14 -4.01 -8.63
C GLN A 248 14.17 -3.35 -9.56
N GLY A 249 14.75 -4.10 -10.50
CA GLY A 249 15.68 -3.53 -11.49
C GLY A 249 15.00 -2.57 -12.47
N PHE A 250 13.71 -2.77 -12.75
CA PHE A 250 12.92 -1.83 -13.55
C PHE A 250 12.64 -0.52 -12.80
N ILE A 251 12.19 -0.61 -11.54
CA ILE A 251 11.84 0.54 -10.68
C ILE A 251 13.10 1.37 -10.35
N SER A 252 14.20 0.72 -9.95
CA SER A 252 15.43 1.41 -9.54
C SER A 252 16.14 2.16 -10.68
N THR A 253 15.81 1.85 -11.93
CA THR A 253 16.31 2.53 -13.13
C THR A 253 15.69 3.93 -13.25
N SER A 254 16.04 4.84 -12.34
CA SER A 254 15.39 6.14 -12.15
C SER A 254 16.40 7.21 -11.77
N LYS A 255 16.29 8.41 -12.35
CA LYS A 255 17.12 9.57 -11.97
C LYS A 255 16.40 10.57 -11.08
N ILE A 256 15.07 10.58 -11.11
CA ILE A 256 14.23 11.53 -10.38
C ILE A 256 13.03 10.81 -9.75
N PRO A 257 12.40 11.40 -8.71
CA PRO A 257 11.23 10.80 -8.06
C PRO A 257 10.09 10.49 -9.03
N ARG A 258 9.88 11.34 -10.05
CA ARG A 258 8.87 11.10 -11.10
C ARG A 258 9.11 9.80 -11.86
N ASP A 259 10.34 9.56 -12.31
CA ASP A 259 10.71 8.33 -13.03
C ASP A 259 10.48 7.09 -12.15
N LEU A 260 10.81 7.24 -10.86
CA LEU A 260 10.70 6.19 -9.86
C LEU A 260 9.24 5.81 -9.63
N TRP A 261 8.38 6.80 -9.36
CA TRP A 261 6.92 6.61 -9.29
C TRP A 261 6.36 5.99 -10.58
N ALA A 262 6.78 6.49 -11.76
CA ALA A 262 6.27 6.00 -13.03
C ALA A 262 6.65 4.53 -13.28
N GLY A 263 7.83 4.10 -12.83
CA GLY A 263 8.25 2.70 -12.89
C GLY A 263 7.31 1.80 -12.08
N SER A 264 7.03 2.17 -10.84
CA SER A 264 6.09 1.45 -9.97
C SER A 264 4.66 1.48 -10.52
N TYR A 265 4.20 2.66 -10.95
CA TYR A 265 2.83 2.85 -11.44
C TYR A 265 2.57 2.07 -12.73
N LEU A 266 3.55 1.96 -13.64
CA LEU A 266 3.41 1.11 -14.84
C LEU A 266 3.19 -0.35 -14.47
N ILE A 267 3.94 -0.89 -13.50
CA ILE A 267 3.76 -2.27 -13.04
C ILE A 267 2.35 -2.47 -12.47
N SER A 268 1.90 -1.55 -11.60
CA SER A 268 0.57 -1.59 -11.01
C SER A 268 -0.53 -1.46 -12.05
N LEU A 269 -0.43 -0.50 -12.98
CA LEU A 269 -1.41 -0.25 -14.04
C LEU A 269 -1.53 -1.43 -15.01
N LEU A 270 -0.40 -1.95 -15.49
CA LEU A 270 -0.37 -3.08 -16.42
C LEU A 270 -0.97 -4.32 -15.77
N THR A 271 -0.61 -4.60 -14.52
CA THR A 271 -1.14 -5.77 -13.80
C THR A 271 -2.62 -5.59 -13.46
N PHE A 272 -3.04 -4.39 -13.05
CA PHE A 272 -4.44 -4.08 -12.81
C PHE A 272 -5.28 -4.28 -14.07
N TYR A 273 -4.83 -3.79 -15.22
CA TYR A 273 -5.54 -3.97 -16.49
C TYR A 273 -5.76 -5.46 -16.81
N VAL A 274 -4.74 -6.30 -16.61
CA VAL A 274 -4.87 -7.75 -16.78
C VAL A 274 -5.87 -8.35 -15.79
N LEU A 275 -5.73 -8.07 -14.49
CA LEU A 275 -6.63 -8.59 -13.46
C LEU A 275 -8.08 -8.18 -13.70
N LYS A 276 -8.30 -6.90 -14.02
CA LYS A 276 -9.60 -6.33 -14.37
C LYS A 276 -10.19 -7.04 -15.59
N SER A 277 -9.42 -7.17 -16.66
CA SER A 277 -9.93 -7.75 -17.92
C SER A 277 -10.27 -9.23 -17.77
N LEU A 278 -9.48 -9.96 -16.98
CA LEU A 278 -9.82 -11.33 -16.60
C LEU A 278 -11.06 -11.35 -15.71
N SER A 279 -11.18 -10.45 -14.73
CA SER A 279 -12.36 -10.36 -13.88
C SER A 279 -13.63 -10.10 -14.68
N ASP A 280 -13.56 -9.34 -15.77
CA ASP A 280 -14.71 -9.12 -16.65
C ASP A 280 -15.17 -10.43 -17.29
N GLU A 281 -14.28 -11.39 -17.55
CA GLU A 281 -14.60 -12.68 -18.17
C GLU A 281 -15.13 -13.72 -17.17
N ILE A 282 -14.50 -13.82 -15.99
CA ILE A 282 -14.75 -14.89 -15.00
C ILE A 282 -15.35 -14.40 -13.67
N GLY A 283 -15.39 -13.10 -13.42
CA GLY A 283 -15.87 -12.47 -12.18
C GLY A 283 -14.74 -12.08 -11.22
N PRO A 284 -14.93 -11.01 -10.40
CA PRO A 284 -13.90 -10.48 -9.51
C PRO A 284 -13.55 -11.39 -8.34
N ASP A 285 -14.48 -12.24 -7.89
CA ASP A 285 -14.24 -13.25 -6.85
C ASP A 285 -13.16 -14.27 -7.26
N SER A 286 -13.01 -14.51 -8.56
CA SER A 286 -12.06 -15.49 -9.08
C SER A 286 -10.62 -14.94 -9.15
N VAL A 287 -10.42 -13.67 -8.79
CA VAL A 287 -9.10 -13.07 -8.57
C VAL A 287 -8.73 -13.23 -7.10
N ILE A 288 -7.87 -14.21 -6.80
CA ILE A 288 -7.49 -14.57 -5.42
C ILE A 288 -6.43 -13.62 -4.87
N LYS A 289 -5.43 -13.27 -5.68
CA LYS A 289 -4.34 -12.35 -5.29
C LYS A 289 -3.91 -11.47 -6.47
N PRO A 290 -3.71 -10.16 -6.27
CA PRO A 290 -4.24 -9.36 -5.16
C PRO A 290 -5.77 -9.30 -5.21
N SER A 291 -6.43 -9.13 -4.08
CA SER A 291 -7.87 -8.91 -4.06
C SER A 291 -8.21 -7.60 -4.77
N LEU A 292 -9.25 -7.61 -5.60
CA LEU A 292 -9.77 -6.40 -6.23
C LEU A 292 -10.66 -5.57 -5.28
N TYR A 293 -11.02 -6.14 -4.13
CA TYR A 293 -11.97 -5.51 -3.21
C TYR A 293 -11.30 -4.30 -2.55
N SER A 294 -11.95 -3.13 -2.60
CA SER A 294 -11.42 -1.88 -2.07
C SER A 294 -10.10 -1.42 -2.71
N SER A 295 -9.78 -1.90 -3.92
CA SER A 295 -8.70 -1.35 -4.74
C SER A 295 -9.14 -0.02 -5.35
N SER A 296 -8.36 1.04 -5.20
CA SER A 296 -8.68 2.38 -5.72
C SER A 296 -8.85 2.39 -7.25
N LEU A 297 -8.07 1.61 -7.98
CA LEU A 297 -8.20 1.48 -9.44
C LEU A 297 -9.45 0.71 -9.84
N TYR A 298 -9.83 -0.32 -9.08
CA TYR A 298 -11.04 -1.09 -9.33
C TYR A 298 -12.30 -0.29 -9.02
N ASP A 299 -12.30 0.45 -7.91
CA ASP A 299 -13.40 1.35 -7.54
C ASP A 299 -13.55 2.50 -8.54
N ALA A 300 -12.45 3.03 -9.07
CA ALA A 300 -12.48 4.03 -10.15
C ALA A 300 -13.02 3.45 -11.47
N TYR A 301 -12.62 2.22 -11.82
CA TYR A 301 -13.16 1.50 -12.97
C TYR A 301 -14.68 1.31 -12.85
N LEU A 302 -15.15 0.77 -11.73
CA LEU A 302 -16.58 0.61 -11.49
C LEU A 302 -17.29 1.97 -11.50
N GLY A 303 -16.75 2.99 -10.83
CA GLY A 303 -17.31 4.35 -10.82
C GLY A 303 -17.54 4.92 -12.22
N SER A 304 -16.61 4.65 -13.16
CA SER A 304 -16.77 5.06 -14.56
C SER A 304 -17.97 4.42 -15.25
N ILE A 305 -18.30 3.17 -14.91
CA ILE A 305 -19.47 2.44 -15.44
C ILE A 305 -20.77 3.03 -14.88
N PHE A 306 -20.78 3.42 -13.60
CA PHE A 306 -21.91 4.10 -12.95
C PHE A 306 -22.16 5.51 -13.52
N GLY A 307 -21.29 6.02 -14.40
CA GLY A 307 -21.36 7.38 -14.94
C GLY A 307 -20.92 8.44 -13.93
N GLU A 308 -20.21 8.03 -12.88
CA GLU A 308 -19.65 8.95 -11.89
C GLU A 308 -18.27 9.41 -12.34
N ILE A 309 -18.11 10.72 -12.54
CA ILE A 309 -16.80 11.32 -12.79
C ILE A 309 -15.97 11.17 -11.51
N THR A 310 -14.77 10.64 -11.64
CA THR A 310 -13.81 10.63 -10.54
C THR A 310 -13.38 12.07 -10.28
N LYS A 311 -13.90 12.66 -9.20
CA LYS A 311 -13.52 14.00 -8.72
C LYS A 311 -12.05 14.03 -8.28
N GLU A 312 -11.48 15.25 -8.26
CA GLU A 312 -10.10 15.53 -7.80
C GLU A 312 -9.76 14.89 -6.43
N GLU A 313 -10.75 14.73 -5.54
CA GLU A 313 -10.60 14.14 -4.19
C GLU A 313 -10.04 12.70 -4.16
N PHE A 314 -10.14 11.93 -5.25
CA PHE A 314 -9.74 10.51 -5.32
C PHE A 314 -8.49 10.28 -6.18
N LEU A 315 -7.95 11.37 -6.74
CA LEU A 315 -6.90 11.32 -7.73
C LEU A 315 -5.60 10.72 -7.18
N GLU A 316 -5.16 11.14 -5.99
CA GLU A 316 -3.91 10.62 -5.39
C GLU A 316 -4.04 9.14 -5.02
N GLU A 317 -5.22 8.68 -4.56
CA GLU A 317 -5.49 7.26 -4.31
C GLU A 317 -5.42 6.42 -5.61
N ILE A 318 -5.93 6.94 -6.73
CA ILE A 318 -5.85 6.29 -8.05
C ILE A 318 -4.42 6.26 -8.58
N LEU A 319 -3.67 7.35 -8.38
CA LEU A 319 -2.28 7.48 -8.83
C LEU A 319 -1.28 6.77 -7.89
N THR A 320 -1.74 6.21 -6.78
CA THR A 320 -0.92 5.40 -5.88
C THR A 320 -0.60 4.04 -6.52
N PRO A 321 0.68 3.68 -6.70
CA PRO A 321 1.07 2.36 -7.18
C PRO A 321 0.80 1.27 -6.12
N SER A 322 -0.43 0.75 -6.09
CA SER A 322 -0.91 -0.18 -5.05
C SER A 322 -1.02 -1.64 -5.46
N ILE A 323 -1.08 -1.90 -6.77
CA ILE A 323 -1.23 -3.27 -7.29
C ILE A 323 0.15 -3.92 -7.47
N PRO A 324 0.43 -5.08 -6.85
CA PRO A 324 1.68 -5.81 -7.08
C PRO A 324 1.78 -6.37 -8.50
N GLY A 325 3.00 -6.58 -8.97
CA GLY A 325 3.30 -7.18 -10.27
C GLY A 325 3.08 -8.71 -10.31
N THR A 326 2.09 -9.23 -9.58
CA THR A 326 1.80 -10.66 -9.44
C THR A 326 0.31 -10.91 -9.46
N GLY A 327 -0.12 -12.08 -9.92
CA GLY A 327 -1.51 -12.50 -9.87
C GLY A 327 -1.70 -13.98 -9.51
N ILE A 328 -2.82 -14.30 -8.86
CA ILE A 328 -3.36 -15.66 -8.70
C ILE A 328 -4.84 -15.60 -9.03
N ILE A 329 -5.28 -16.41 -10.00
CA ILE A 329 -6.69 -16.51 -10.41
C ILE A 329 -7.16 -17.96 -10.42
N LEU A 330 -8.48 -18.12 -10.29
CA LEU A 330 -9.19 -19.37 -10.51
C LEU A 330 -9.93 -19.33 -11.84
N VAL A 331 -9.81 -20.42 -12.61
CA VAL A 331 -10.43 -20.56 -13.93
C VAL A 331 -11.04 -21.96 -14.08
N PRO A 332 -11.96 -22.19 -15.03
CA PRO A 332 -12.34 -23.55 -15.39
C PRO A 332 -11.11 -24.36 -15.86
N GLY A 333 -10.93 -25.59 -15.38
CA GLY A 333 -9.75 -26.42 -15.67
C GLY A 333 -9.49 -26.63 -17.17
N TYR A 334 -10.56 -26.76 -17.96
CA TYR A 334 -10.49 -26.91 -19.42
C TYR A 334 -10.15 -25.61 -20.17
N LYS A 335 -10.13 -24.45 -19.50
CA LYS A 335 -9.76 -23.14 -20.08
C LYS A 335 -8.40 -22.62 -19.61
N VAL A 336 -7.60 -23.41 -18.87
CA VAL A 336 -6.31 -22.95 -18.34
C VAL A 336 -5.38 -22.43 -19.43
N GLU A 337 -5.21 -23.18 -20.52
CA GLU A 337 -4.37 -22.80 -21.64
C GLU A 337 -4.85 -21.50 -22.32
N TYR A 338 -6.18 -21.33 -22.42
CA TYR A 338 -6.77 -20.10 -22.92
C TYR A 338 -6.38 -18.91 -22.04
N PHE A 339 -6.55 -19.01 -20.73
CA PHE A 339 -6.24 -17.91 -19.81
C PHE A 339 -4.73 -17.61 -19.69
N VAL A 340 -3.87 -18.63 -19.75
CA VAL A 340 -2.41 -18.45 -19.80
C VAL A 340 -1.99 -17.63 -21.03
N ARG A 341 -2.59 -17.90 -22.19
CA ARG A 341 -2.37 -17.10 -23.40
C ARG A 341 -2.98 -15.71 -23.26
N ARG A 342 -4.21 -15.61 -22.75
CA ARG A 342 -4.95 -14.36 -22.57
C ARG A 342 -4.19 -13.38 -21.67
N ILE A 343 -3.57 -13.85 -20.58
CA ILE A 343 -2.70 -13.02 -19.71
C ILE A 343 -1.61 -12.32 -20.52
N LYS A 344 -0.89 -13.05 -21.37
CA LYS A 344 0.20 -12.49 -22.20
C LYS A 344 -0.32 -11.51 -23.24
N GLU A 345 -1.46 -11.83 -23.86
CA GLU A 345 -2.12 -10.94 -24.83
C GLU A 345 -2.57 -9.64 -24.18
N LEU A 346 -3.20 -9.71 -23.01
CA LEU A 346 -3.66 -8.54 -22.27
C LEU A 346 -2.50 -7.61 -21.87
N TYR A 347 -1.37 -8.14 -21.39
CA TYR A 347 -0.19 -7.32 -21.12
C TYR A 347 0.33 -6.59 -22.37
N LYS A 348 0.32 -7.26 -23.53
CA LYS A 348 0.69 -6.64 -24.81
C LYS A 348 -0.33 -5.59 -25.24
N GLU A 349 -1.62 -5.86 -25.05
CA GLU A 349 -2.72 -4.97 -25.39
C GLU A 349 -2.58 -3.63 -24.68
N ILE A 350 -2.44 -3.63 -23.35
CA ILE A 350 -2.25 -2.38 -22.59
C ILE A 350 -0.92 -1.70 -22.91
N TRP A 351 0.15 -2.45 -23.16
CA TRP A 351 1.42 -1.88 -23.59
C TRP A 351 1.31 -1.17 -24.94
N ASN A 352 0.56 -1.74 -25.88
CA ASN A 352 0.26 -1.12 -27.17
C ASN A 352 -0.57 0.17 -27.00
N ILE A 353 -1.59 0.16 -26.13
CA ILE A 353 -2.38 1.37 -25.83
C ILE A 353 -1.47 2.49 -25.30
N ILE A 354 -0.59 2.17 -24.34
CA ILE A 354 0.35 3.13 -23.75
C ILE A 354 1.31 3.68 -24.82
N THR A 355 1.97 2.79 -25.56
CA THR A 355 2.98 3.18 -26.55
C THR A 355 2.39 3.99 -27.71
N GLU A 356 1.19 3.67 -28.19
CA GLU A 356 0.50 4.46 -29.22
C GLU A 356 0.12 5.86 -28.71
N GLN A 357 -0.46 5.94 -27.50
CA GLN A 357 -0.78 7.22 -26.89
C GLN A 357 0.47 8.10 -26.72
N PHE A 358 1.63 7.50 -26.41
CA PHE A 358 2.90 8.22 -26.32
C PHE A 358 3.48 8.58 -27.68
N LYS A 359 3.37 7.73 -28.70
CA LYS A 359 3.80 8.03 -30.07
C LYS A 359 3.02 9.22 -30.63
N GLU A 360 1.69 9.19 -30.53
CA GLU A 360 0.83 10.31 -30.96
C GLU A 360 1.17 11.61 -30.23
N GLN A 361 1.51 11.53 -28.94
CA GLN A 361 1.93 12.70 -28.18
C GLN A 361 3.29 13.20 -28.63
N LEU A 362 4.24 12.30 -28.79
CA LEU A 362 5.58 12.63 -29.26
C LEU A 362 5.52 13.30 -30.64
N ASP A 363 4.74 12.76 -31.59
CA ASP A 363 4.57 13.34 -32.93
C ASP A 363 3.98 14.75 -32.88
N ARG A 364 3.06 15.03 -31.95
CA ARG A 364 2.54 16.39 -31.72
C ARG A 364 3.62 17.30 -31.13
N ASP A 365 4.30 16.84 -30.09
CA ASP A 365 5.31 17.61 -29.37
C ASP A 365 6.53 17.92 -30.26
N LEU A 366 6.89 17.01 -31.19
CA LEU A 366 8.00 17.18 -32.14
C LEU A 366 7.72 18.17 -33.28
N LYS A 367 6.44 18.34 -33.67
CA LYS A 367 6.05 19.34 -34.68
C LYS A 367 6.27 20.77 -34.19
N ASP A 368 6.22 20.97 -32.89
CA ASP A 368 6.41 22.28 -32.25
C ASP A 368 7.88 22.62 -31.96
N ILE A 369 8.82 21.71 -32.26
CA ILE A 369 10.26 21.95 -32.10
C ILE A 369 10.78 22.72 -33.31
N ASP A 370 11.49 23.82 -33.04
CA ASP A 370 12.18 24.62 -34.05
C ASP A 370 13.12 23.76 -34.91
N GLU A 371 13.01 23.87 -36.23
CA GLU A 371 13.86 23.12 -37.17
C GLU A 371 15.34 23.48 -37.00
N SER A 372 15.66 24.70 -36.59
CA SER A 372 17.04 25.12 -36.33
C SER A 372 17.72 24.35 -35.19
N ALA A 373 16.92 23.84 -34.23
CA ALA A 373 17.36 23.08 -33.07
C ALA A 373 17.64 21.60 -33.38
N LYS A 374 16.96 21.04 -34.39
CA LYS A 374 17.05 19.61 -34.76
C LYS A 374 18.41 19.32 -35.37
N GLY A 375 19.05 18.22 -34.95
CA GLY A 375 20.36 17.79 -35.45
C GLY A 375 21.56 18.58 -34.89
N LYS A 376 21.40 19.87 -34.57
CA LYS A 376 22.45 20.68 -33.92
C LYS A 376 22.49 20.46 -32.41
N ILE A 377 21.34 20.59 -31.75
CA ILE A 377 21.20 20.64 -30.29
C ILE A 377 20.50 19.38 -29.76
N ILE A 378 19.43 18.95 -30.44
CA ILE A 378 18.67 17.74 -30.11
C ILE A 378 18.97 16.65 -31.15
N SER A 379 19.46 15.50 -30.69
CA SER A 379 19.61 14.29 -31.51
C SER A 379 18.31 13.48 -31.49
N MET A 380 17.85 13.00 -32.63
CA MET A 380 16.65 12.17 -32.76
C MET A 380 16.90 10.97 -33.68
N LYS A 381 16.43 9.79 -33.27
CA LYS A 381 16.43 8.53 -34.03
C LYS A 381 15.03 7.92 -33.94
N LEU A 382 14.07 8.55 -34.63
CA LEU A 382 12.63 8.23 -34.50
C LEU A 382 12.26 6.89 -35.15
N ASP A 383 13.06 6.43 -36.11
CA ASP A 383 12.98 5.09 -36.72
C ASP A 383 13.09 3.96 -35.69
N LEU A 384 13.78 4.19 -34.57
CA LEU A 384 13.89 3.23 -33.48
C LEU A 384 12.60 3.07 -32.65
N ILE A 385 11.62 3.98 -32.78
CA ILE A 385 10.38 3.94 -31.99
C ILE A 385 9.59 2.68 -32.29
N ASP A 386 9.38 2.37 -33.57
CA ASP A 386 8.57 1.21 -33.98
C ASP A 386 9.21 -0.10 -33.51
N LYS A 387 10.55 -0.20 -33.56
CA LYS A 387 11.30 -1.33 -33.01
C LYS A 387 11.16 -1.43 -31.48
N GLN A 388 11.36 -0.34 -30.75
CA GLN A 388 11.31 -0.35 -29.29
C GLN A 388 9.88 -0.51 -28.74
N LYS A 389 8.85 -0.15 -29.51
CA LYS A 389 7.45 -0.31 -29.12
C LYS A 389 7.03 -1.77 -28.99
N GLU A 390 7.48 -2.63 -29.91
CA GLU A 390 7.21 -4.08 -29.88
C GLU A 390 7.89 -4.79 -28.69
N GLU A 391 8.91 -4.18 -28.10
CA GLU A 391 9.60 -4.72 -26.93
C GLU A 391 8.81 -4.48 -25.65
N MET A 392 8.34 -5.57 -25.01
CA MET A 392 7.79 -5.49 -23.67
C MET A 392 8.84 -4.97 -22.65
N PRO A 393 8.42 -4.12 -21.69
CA PRO A 393 9.33 -3.58 -20.67
C PRO A 393 9.88 -4.65 -19.72
N PHE A 394 9.19 -5.80 -19.59
CA PHE A 394 9.53 -6.89 -18.68
C PHE A 394 8.99 -8.24 -19.18
N ASP A 395 9.50 -9.31 -18.57
CA ASP A 395 9.03 -10.67 -18.77
C ASP A 395 7.98 -11.07 -17.73
N ILE A 396 7.14 -12.04 -18.12
CA ILE A 396 6.09 -12.60 -17.26
C ILE A 396 6.34 -14.10 -17.09
N ALA A 397 6.58 -14.52 -15.85
CA ALA A 397 6.61 -15.93 -15.48
C ALA A 397 5.18 -16.38 -15.12
N ILE A 398 4.74 -17.52 -15.64
CA ILE A 398 3.40 -18.07 -15.39
C ILE A 398 3.55 -19.55 -15.02
N ALA A 399 2.89 -19.96 -13.95
CA ALA A 399 2.71 -21.35 -13.53
C ALA A 399 1.22 -21.63 -13.34
N TYR A 400 0.81 -22.89 -13.50
CA TYR A 400 -0.58 -23.29 -13.27
C TYR A 400 -0.70 -24.72 -12.79
N LEU A 401 -1.84 -25.04 -12.17
CA LEU A 401 -2.27 -26.39 -11.80
C LEU A 401 -3.71 -26.60 -12.26
N LYS A 402 -4.02 -27.82 -12.73
CA LYS A 402 -5.39 -28.29 -12.95
C LYS A 402 -5.73 -29.24 -11.82
N VAL A 403 -6.67 -28.86 -10.96
CA VAL A 403 -7.04 -29.62 -9.77
C VAL A 403 -8.39 -30.29 -9.99
N PRO A 404 -8.45 -31.63 -10.04
CA PRO A 404 -9.71 -32.35 -10.14
C PRO A 404 -10.60 -32.17 -8.90
N ILE A 405 -11.91 -32.03 -9.14
CA ILE A 405 -12.92 -32.03 -8.07
C ILE A 405 -13.16 -33.45 -7.56
N ASP A 406 -13.06 -34.46 -8.43
CA ASP A 406 -13.11 -35.86 -8.03
C ASP A 406 -11.91 -36.26 -7.15
N ASP A 407 -12.19 -36.96 -6.06
CA ASP A 407 -11.20 -37.29 -5.04
C ASP A 407 -10.17 -38.32 -5.51
N LYS A 408 -10.54 -39.24 -6.42
CA LYS A 408 -9.63 -40.27 -6.95
C LYS A 408 -8.67 -39.67 -7.97
N GLU A 409 -9.19 -38.89 -8.93
CA GLU A 409 -8.36 -38.16 -9.90
C GLU A 409 -7.39 -37.21 -9.17
N ARG A 410 -7.85 -36.57 -8.09
CA ARG A 410 -7.00 -35.69 -7.29
C ARG A 410 -5.88 -36.44 -6.56
N GLU A 411 -6.08 -37.71 -6.19
CA GLU A 411 -5.02 -38.54 -5.61
C GLU A 411 -3.90 -38.89 -6.60
N GLU A 412 -4.23 -39.02 -7.88
CA GLU A 412 -3.24 -39.18 -8.95
C GLU A 412 -2.39 -37.91 -9.10
N LEU A 413 -3.03 -36.73 -9.15
CA LEU A 413 -2.32 -35.45 -9.16
C LEU A 413 -1.38 -35.29 -7.95
N LEU A 414 -1.80 -35.69 -6.75
CA LEU A 414 -0.95 -35.61 -5.57
C LEU A 414 0.30 -36.50 -5.66
N LYS A 415 0.21 -37.66 -6.33
CA LYS A 415 1.38 -38.51 -6.60
C LYS A 415 2.33 -37.84 -7.59
N GLU A 416 1.80 -37.25 -8.67
CA GLU A 416 2.61 -36.50 -9.64
C GLU A 416 3.35 -35.30 -8.99
N LEU A 417 2.67 -34.59 -8.08
CA LEU A 417 3.27 -33.47 -7.35
C LEU A 417 4.35 -33.92 -6.36
N LEU A 418 4.23 -35.12 -5.78
CA LEU A 418 5.27 -35.73 -4.94
C LEU A 418 6.47 -36.15 -5.80
N GLU A 419 6.24 -36.82 -6.93
CA GLU A 419 7.28 -37.30 -7.85
C GLU A 419 8.09 -36.15 -8.46
N SER A 420 7.44 -35.02 -8.76
CA SER A 420 8.10 -33.80 -9.26
C SER A 420 8.86 -33.03 -8.17
N GLY A 421 8.72 -33.40 -6.89
CA GLY A 421 9.30 -32.69 -5.76
C GLY A 421 8.60 -31.35 -5.44
N ALA A 422 7.44 -31.09 -6.03
CA ALA A 422 6.62 -29.92 -5.69
C ALA A 422 5.99 -30.05 -4.28
N LEU A 423 5.77 -31.29 -3.83
CA LEU A 423 5.33 -31.66 -2.49
C LEU A 423 6.28 -32.67 -1.83
N SER A 424 6.21 -32.72 -0.51
CA SER A 424 6.95 -33.65 0.36
C SER A 424 6.06 -34.76 0.92
N GLU A 425 6.65 -35.88 1.33
CA GLU A 425 5.91 -36.99 1.96
C GLU A 425 5.15 -36.54 3.21
N LYS A 426 5.72 -35.60 3.97
CA LYS A 426 5.07 -35.00 5.14
C LYS A 426 3.75 -34.34 4.76
N GLU A 427 3.72 -33.55 3.68
CA GLU A 427 2.51 -32.85 3.23
C GLU A 427 1.45 -33.83 2.72
N ILE A 428 1.86 -34.90 2.05
CA ILE A 428 0.94 -35.97 1.65
C ILE A 428 0.33 -36.65 2.88
N SER A 429 1.11 -36.88 3.93
CA SER A 429 0.60 -37.45 5.18
C SER A 429 -0.37 -36.48 5.89
N GLU A 430 -0.10 -35.18 5.86
CA GLU A 430 -0.99 -34.14 6.39
C GLU A 430 -2.34 -34.13 5.62
N ILE A 431 -2.32 -34.22 4.29
CA ILE A 431 -3.54 -34.33 3.47
C ILE A 431 -4.36 -35.55 3.85
N LYS A 432 -3.72 -36.72 3.95
CA LYS A 432 -4.42 -37.96 4.32
C LYS A 432 -5.11 -37.82 5.67
N ARG A 433 -4.42 -37.23 6.66
CA ARG A 433 -5.00 -36.98 7.97
C ARG A 433 -6.19 -36.03 7.93
N ILE A 434 -6.08 -34.92 7.18
CA ILE A 434 -7.20 -33.96 7.05
C ILE A 434 -8.39 -34.59 6.31
N LYS A 435 -8.16 -35.43 5.30
CA LYS A 435 -9.22 -36.20 4.63
C LYS A 435 -9.92 -37.18 5.58
N GLU A 436 -9.17 -37.87 6.44
CA GLU A 436 -9.73 -38.78 7.46
C GLU A 436 -10.64 -38.03 8.44
N LEU A 437 -10.18 -36.87 8.94
CA LEU A 437 -10.93 -36.02 9.85
C LEU A 437 -12.16 -35.39 9.19
N GLY A 438 -12.03 -35.00 7.92
CA GLY A 438 -13.07 -34.40 7.10
C GLY A 438 -13.79 -35.41 6.20
N LYS A 439 -13.95 -36.67 6.62
CA LYS A 439 -14.51 -37.77 5.77
C LYS A 439 -15.88 -37.47 5.15
N ASP A 440 -16.64 -36.56 5.74
CA ASP A 440 -17.96 -36.14 5.24
C ASP A 440 -17.87 -35.05 4.16
N ALA A 441 -16.71 -34.40 4.01
CA ALA A 441 -16.44 -33.46 2.93
C ALA A 441 -16.30 -34.22 1.61
N LYS A 442 -17.08 -33.81 0.59
CA LYS A 442 -17.06 -34.41 -0.74
C LYS A 442 -16.84 -33.35 -1.82
N GLY A 443 -16.26 -33.77 -2.94
CA GLY A 443 -16.05 -32.92 -4.12
C GLY A 443 -15.30 -31.64 -3.76
N VAL A 444 -15.93 -30.49 -4.02
CA VAL A 444 -15.31 -29.17 -3.80
C VAL A 444 -14.96 -28.92 -2.32
N GLN A 445 -15.75 -29.39 -1.36
CA GLN A 445 -15.40 -29.24 0.06
C GLN A 445 -14.09 -29.96 0.38
N SER A 446 -13.92 -31.21 -0.09
CA SER A 446 -12.69 -32.00 0.06
C SER A 446 -11.49 -31.33 -0.62
N LEU A 447 -11.70 -30.69 -1.78
CA LEU A 447 -10.67 -29.87 -2.45
C LEU A 447 -10.25 -28.68 -1.57
N ILE A 448 -11.22 -27.91 -1.05
CA ILE A 448 -10.97 -26.71 -0.26
C ILE A 448 -10.18 -27.02 1.03
N LEU A 449 -10.45 -28.17 1.67
CA LEU A 449 -9.69 -28.61 2.84
C LEU A 449 -8.19 -28.82 2.58
N CYS A 450 -7.80 -29.01 1.31
CA CYS A 450 -6.41 -29.20 0.89
C CYS A 450 -5.81 -27.96 0.20
N TRP A 451 -6.53 -26.83 0.18
CA TRP A 451 -6.25 -25.68 -0.68
C TRP A 451 -4.83 -25.11 -0.53
N SER A 452 -4.39 -24.83 0.71
CA SER A 452 -3.08 -24.22 0.96
C SER A 452 -1.92 -25.08 0.46
N ILE A 453 -2.08 -26.40 0.41
CA ILE A 453 -1.06 -27.30 -0.13
C ILE A 453 -0.95 -27.19 -1.66
N PHE A 454 -2.07 -27.02 -2.38
CA PHE A 454 -2.01 -26.75 -3.82
C PHE A 454 -1.36 -25.39 -4.13
N ILE A 455 -1.63 -24.37 -3.32
CA ILE A 455 -0.96 -23.06 -3.44
C ILE A 455 0.54 -23.18 -3.19
N LYS A 456 0.94 -23.99 -2.21
CA LYS A 456 2.36 -24.27 -1.94
C LYS A 456 3.02 -25.03 -3.09
N ALA A 457 2.39 -26.09 -3.60
CA ALA A 457 2.88 -26.83 -4.76
C ALA A 457 3.06 -25.90 -5.97
N LEU A 458 2.05 -25.08 -6.27
CA LEU A 458 2.10 -24.09 -7.34
C LEU A 458 3.26 -23.09 -7.13
N SER A 459 3.47 -22.64 -5.89
CA SER A 459 4.55 -21.73 -5.53
C SER A 459 5.93 -22.38 -5.69
N SER A 460 6.09 -23.66 -5.33
CA SER A 460 7.32 -24.44 -5.55
C SER A 460 7.62 -24.59 -7.04
N ILE A 461 6.59 -24.94 -7.83
CA ILE A 461 6.68 -25.05 -9.29
C ILE A 461 7.09 -23.70 -9.88
N HIS A 462 6.40 -22.62 -9.52
CA HIS A 462 6.69 -21.27 -9.99
C HIS A 462 8.11 -20.81 -9.60
N TYR A 463 8.55 -21.14 -8.38
CA TYR A 463 9.90 -20.84 -7.90
C TYR A 463 10.98 -21.59 -8.69
N SER A 464 10.75 -22.86 -9.04
CA SER A 464 11.69 -23.64 -9.85
C SER A 464 11.86 -23.06 -11.27
N PHE A 465 10.76 -22.62 -11.90
CA PHE A 465 10.77 -22.00 -13.22
C PHE A 465 11.38 -20.59 -13.24
N THR A 466 11.16 -19.81 -12.18
CA THR A 466 11.77 -18.49 -12.06
C THR A 466 13.27 -18.61 -11.85
N ARG A 467 13.77 -19.53 -11.00
CA ARG A 467 15.22 -19.77 -10.83
C ARG A 467 15.92 -20.31 -12.08
N THR A 468 15.31 -21.27 -12.78
CA THR A 468 15.90 -21.83 -14.01
C THR A 468 15.97 -20.83 -15.17
N ARG A 469 15.22 -19.71 -15.10
CA ARG A 469 15.34 -18.56 -16.01
C ARG A 469 16.13 -17.38 -15.42
N VAL A 470 16.74 -17.53 -14.23
CA VAL A 470 17.67 -16.56 -13.64
C VAL A 470 19.11 -16.78 -14.15
N ASP A 471 19.38 -17.88 -14.86
CA ASP A 471 20.55 -17.97 -15.72
C ASP A 471 20.33 -17.07 -16.94
N GLY A 472 20.74 -15.81 -16.79
CA GLY A 472 20.97 -14.83 -17.84
C GLY A 472 20.06 -14.94 -19.06
N ARG A 473 18.98 -14.16 -19.10
CA ARG A 473 18.73 -13.42 -20.35
C ARG A 473 19.85 -12.40 -20.54
N VAL A 474 21.00 -12.88 -21.00
CA VAL A 474 21.74 -12.14 -22.01
C VAL A 474 20.70 -11.88 -23.09
N LEU A 475 20.43 -10.61 -23.36
CA LEU A 475 19.59 -10.18 -24.48
C LEU A 475 19.87 -11.11 -25.68
N GLU A 476 18.84 -11.81 -26.16
CA GLU A 476 18.91 -12.49 -27.45
C GLU A 476 19.26 -11.40 -28.48
N ALA A 477 20.43 -11.60 -29.09
CA ALA A 477 21.29 -10.63 -29.77
C ALA A 477 22.09 -9.68 -28.83
N PRO A 478 23.44 -9.75 -28.81
CA PRO A 478 24.23 -8.64 -28.30
C PRO A 478 23.78 -7.39 -29.05
N ILE A 479 23.34 -6.36 -28.33
CA ILE A 479 23.05 -5.08 -28.96
C ILE A 479 24.37 -4.64 -29.57
N ARG A 480 24.47 -4.71 -30.90
CA ARG A 480 25.64 -4.24 -31.65
C ARG A 480 25.65 -2.73 -31.55
N ILE A 481 26.20 -2.22 -30.45
CA ILE A 481 26.38 -0.80 -30.22
C ILE A 481 27.84 -0.51 -30.50
N GLU A 482 28.09 0.23 -31.56
CA GLU A 482 29.45 0.65 -31.93
C GLU A 482 30.01 1.66 -30.93
N LYS A 483 29.16 2.45 -30.23
CA LYS A 483 29.56 3.49 -29.27
C LYS A 483 28.64 3.62 -28.05
N LYS A 484 29.20 3.69 -26.84
CA LYS A 484 28.48 3.93 -25.58
C LYS A 484 27.69 5.26 -25.58
N GLU A 485 28.01 6.19 -26.47
CA GLU A 485 27.29 7.44 -26.64
C GLU A 485 25.88 7.29 -27.23
N ASP A 486 25.59 6.20 -27.93
CA ASP A 486 24.27 5.96 -28.52
C ASP A 486 23.26 5.40 -27.51
N LEU A 487 23.71 4.99 -26.33
CA LEU A 487 22.86 4.46 -25.28
C LEU A 487 22.09 5.53 -24.51
N CYS A 488 20.87 5.15 -24.14
CA CYS A 488 20.10 5.82 -23.12
C CYS A 488 20.91 5.87 -21.81
N ASN A 489 21.11 7.05 -21.27
CA ASN A 489 21.92 7.24 -20.07
C ASN A 489 21.11 7.15 -18.75
N VAL A 490 19.86 6.70 -18.84
CA VAL A 490 19.00 6.33 -17.69
C VAL A 490 19.06 4.82 -17.50
N CYS A 491 18.62 4.04 -18.51
CA CYS A 491 18.62 2.58 -18.41
C CYS A 491 19.92 1.90 -18.79
N TRP A 492 20.73 2.50 -19.67
CA TRP A 492 21.92 1.88 -20.26
C TRP A 492 21.67 0.55 -20.98
N LYS A 493 20.41 0.26 -21.32
CA LYS A 493 19.99 -0.98 -21.99
C LYS A 493 19.60 -0.81 -23.45
N ARG A 494 19.06 0.36 -23.82
CA ARG A 494 18.52 0.61 -25.17
C ARG A 494 19.16 1.83 -25.80
N GLU A 495 19.20 1.86 -27.12
CA GLU A 495 19.60 3.04 -27.88
C GLU A 495 18.65 4.22 -27.59
N ALA A 496 19.23 5.40 -27.49
CA ALA A 496 18.47 6.62 -27.27
C ALA A 496 17.75 7.03 -28.56
N ILE A 497 16.45 7.27 -28.46
CA ILE A 497 15.64 7.82 -29.55
C ILE A 497 15.71 9.35 -29.58
N ILE A 498 16.01 9.96 -28.43
CA ILE A 498 16.08 11.41 -28.28
C ILE A 498 17.19 11.74 -27.27
N GLY A 499 17.92 12.81 -27.51
CA GLY A 499 18.99 13.25 -26.64
C GLY A 499 19.32 14.73 -26.78
N VAL A 500 19.82 15.31 -25.70
CA VAL A 500 20.19 16.72 -25.60
C VAL A 500 21.69 16.80 -25.36
N LYS A 501 22.40 17.57 -26.18
CA LYS A 501 23.83 17.82 -25.95
C LYS A 501 24.03 18.60 -24.66
N ARG A 502 25.14 18.33 -23.94
CA ARG A 502 25.51 19.11 -22.76
C ARG A 502 25.84 20.55 -23.15
N LEU A 503 25.34 21.51 -22.39
CA LEU A 503 25.64 22.92 -22.58
C LEU A 503 27.16 23.21 -22.60
N GLU A 504 27.93 22.53 -21.75
CA GLU A 504 29.40 22.64 -21.67
C GLU A 504 30.12 22.19 -22.96
N ASN A 505 29.49 21.32 -23.75
CA ASN A 505 30.09 20.73 -24.95
C ASN A 505 29.77 21.54 -26.22
N LEU A 506 29.05 22.65 -26.12
CA LEU A 506 28.71 23.51 -27.26
C LEU A 506 29.76 24.62 -27.42
N GLU A 507 30.53 24.57 -28.50
CA GLU A 507 31.60 25.54 -28.77
C GLU A 507 31.05 26.93 -29.11
N LYS A 508 30.03 27.02 -29.97
CA LYS A 508 29.47 28.29 -30.45
C LYS A 508 28.60 28.97 -29.40
N LYS A 509 28.75 30.28 -29.24
CA LYS A 509 27.93 31.09 -28.33
C LYS A 509 26.46 31.11 -28.76
N GLU A 510 26.20 31.19 -30.06
CA GLU A 510 24.84 31.14 -30.64
C GLU A 510 24.14 29.82 -30.33
N ASP A 511 24.81 28.67 -30.53
CA ASP A 511 24.26 27.35 -30.18
C ASP A 511 24.02 27.22 -28.66
N ARG A 512 24.92 27.80 -27.85
CA ARG A 512 24.72 27.89 -26.39
C ARG A 512 23.53 28.77 -26.04
N GLU A 513 23.32 29.88 -26.73
CA GLU A 513 22.21 30.79 -26.50
C GLU A 513 20.87 30.24 -27.00
N GLU A 514 20.88 29.49 -28.11
CA GLU A 514 19.74 28.79 -28.69
C GLU A 514 19.37 27.55 -27.88
N LEU A 515 20.36 26.74 -27.46
CA LEU A 515 20.16 25.76 -26.41
C LEU A 515 19.66 26.51 -25.17
N ARG A 516 20.25 27.62 -24.74
CA ARG A 516 19.70 28.45 -23.66
C ARG A 516 18.41 29.22 -23.98
N LYS A 517 17.73 28.99 -25.10
CA LYS A 517 16.34 29.45 -25.34
C LYS A 517 15.39 28.26 -25.33
N LEU A 518 15.79 27.17 -26.00
CA LEU A 518 15.10 25.88 -26.02
C LEU A 518 15.05 25.25 -24.63
N LEU A 519 16.23 25.19 -24.06
CA LEU A 519 16.53 24.83 -22.72
C LEU A 519 16.13 26.07 -21.88
N GLY A 520 16.47 27.33 -22.26
CA GLY A 520 16.19 28.70 -21.67
C GLY A 520 15.02 28.98 -20.75
N LYS A 521 14.04 28.12 -20.87
CA LYS A 521 13.16 27.68 -19.79
C LYS A 521 13.93 26.74 -18.80
N LEU A 522 15.17 27.08 -18.38
CA LEU A 522 16.35 26.16 -18.31
C LEU A 522 16.81 25.59 -16.98
N HIS A 523 16.26 24.44 -16.63
CA HIS A 523 16.45 23.64 -15.40
C HIS A 523 15.26 23.74 -14.47
N ASP A 524 14.10 23.55 -15.07
CA ASP A 524 13.19 22.63 -14.45
C ASP A 524 13.92 21.33 -14.11
N LYS A 525 13.73 20.84 -12.88
CA LYS A 525 14.21 19.52 -12.44
C LYS A 525 13.66 18.37 -13.28
N GLU A 526 13.05 18.59 -14.43
CA GLU A 526 12.47 17.54 -15.25
C GLU A 526 12.97 17.58 -16.71
N GLY A 527 13.22 18.72 -17.37
CA GLY A 527 13.88 18.76 -18.68
C GLY A 527 13.36 19.80 -19.69
N ILE A 528 13.82 19.78 -20.96
CA ILE A 528 13.34 20.61 -22.08
C ILE A 528 11.83 20.45 -22.15
N ILE A 529 11.08 21.52 -21.86
CA ILE A 529 9.65 21.61 -22.15
C ILE A 529 9.48 22.46 -23.40
N ILE A 530 9.06 21.84 -24.49
CA ILE A 530 8.58 22.58 -25.65
C ILE A 530 7.13 23.01 -25.37
N ARG A 531 7.01 24.28 -24.94
CA ARG A 531 5.81 25.15 -24.74
C ARG A 531 5.13 25.26 -23.36
N ASP A 532 4.59 26.47 -23.17
CA ASP A 532 3.85 26.99 -22.03
C ASP A 532 2.67 26.10 -21.66
N GLY A 533 2.44 25.92 -20.36
CA GLY A 533 1.20 25.35 -19.86
C GLY A 533 0.91 23.94 -20.38
N GLU A 534 1.36 22.95 -19.63
CA GLU A 534 0.74 21.61 -19.56
C GLU A 534 1.14 20.52 -20.59
N ARG A 535 1.83 20.77 -21.71
CA ARG A 535 2.20 19.67 -22.66
C ARG A 535 3.63 19.80 -23.20
N GLY A 536 4.35 18.67 -23.23
CA GLY A 536 5.69 18.57 -23.81
C GLY A 536 6.48 17.33 -23.35
N ILE A 537 7.48 16.97 -24.14
CA ILE A 537 8.57 16.04 -23.79
C ILE A 537 9.33 16.64 -22.60
N ILE A 538 10.00 15.80 -21.80
CA ILE A 538 10.73 16.22 -20.60
C ILE A 538 12.13 15.56 -20.66
N ILE A 539 13.20 16.31 -20.97
CA ILE A 539 14.60 15.79 -21.08
C ILE A 539 15.63 16.76 -20.51
N ARG A 540 16.46 16.35 -19.55
CA ARG A 540 17.44 17.28 -18.92
C ARG A 540 18.68 17.51 -19.80
N ASP A 541 19.43 18.56 -19.49
CA ASP A 541 20.75 18.83 -20.07
C ASP A 541 21.65 17.57 -20.03
N GLY A 542 22.18 17.19 -21.19
CA GLY A 542 23.01 15.99 -21.35
C GLY A 542 22.27 14.64 -21.23
N GLU A 543 20.95 14.60 -21.10
CA GLU A 543 20.18 13.34 -21.08
C GLU A 543 19.97 12.77 -22.47
N ARG A 544 19.96 11.43 -22.54
CA ARG A 544 19.63 10.66 -23.73
C ARG A 544 18.66 9.56 -23.31
N LEU A 545 17.48 9.52 -23.90
CA LEU A 545 16.38 8.65 -23.50
C LEU A 545 16.02 7.68 -24.63
N CYS A 546 15.87 6.40 -24.29
CA CYS A 546 15.17 5.43 -25.13
C CYS A 546 13.66 5.63 -24.99
N PHE A 547 12.87 4.96 -25.83
CA PHE A 547 11.42 5.12 -25.85
C PHE A 547 10.79 4.73 -24.49
N HIS A 548 11.17 3.60 -23.88
CA HIS A 548 10.66 3.20 -22.57
C HIS A 548 10.98 4.19 -21.44
N CYS A 549 12.19 4.75 -21.41
CA CYS A 549 12.56 5.75 -20.41
C CYS A 549 11.83 7.07 -20.65
N LEU A 550 11.56 7.42 -21.91
CA LEU A 550 10.76 8.59 -22.25
C LEU A 550 9.29 8.42 -21.82
N ILE A 551 8.69 7.25 -22.05
CA ILE A 551 7.34 6.90 -21.56
C ILE A 551 7.26 7.10 -20.05
N ARG A 552 8.23 6.59 -19.30
CA ARG A 552 8.27 6.76 -17.83
C ARG A 552 8.35 8.22 -17.42
N ARG A 553 9.23 8.98 -18.06
CA ARG A 553 9.43 10.40 -17.77
C ARG A 553 8.17 11.23 -18.04
N CYS A 554 7.42 10.88 -19.08
CA CYS A 554 6.23 11.60 -19.51
C CYS A 554 4.91 10.96 -19.02
N LEU A 555 4.93 9.88 -18.24
CA LEU A 555 3.73 9.10 -17.88
C LEU A 555 2.60 9.95 -17.31
N ARG A 556 2.91 10.82 -16.34
CA ARG A 556 1.94 11.73 -15.71
C ARG A 556 1.26 12.69 -16.69
N ASN A 557 1.90 13.02 -17.81
CA ASN A 557 1.37 14.00 -18.75
C ASN A 557 0.21 13.44 -19.60
N SER A 558 0.08 12.11 -19.63
CA SER A 558 -0.83 11.37 -20.50
C SER A 558 -1.70 10.38 -19.75
N ILE A 559 -1.62 10.35 -18.41
CA ILE A 559 -2.23 9.29 -17.61
C ILE A 559 -3.75 9.32 -17.66
N ASP A 560 -4.33 10.52 -17.71
CA ASP A 560 -5.76 10.77 -17.96
C ASP A 560 -6.24 10.05 -19.24
N LYS A 561 -5.51 10.22 -20.33
CA LYS A 561 -5.84 9.62 -21.63
C LYS A 561 -5.62 8.11 -21.64
N ILE A 562 -4.57 7.63 -20.97
CA ILE A 562 -4.27 6.20 -20.87
C ILE A 562 -5.38 5.49 -20.10
N LEU A 563 -5.81 6.05 -18.95
CA LEU A 563 -6.88 5.50 -18.13
C LEU A 563 -8.23 5.51 -18.85
N ASP A 564 -8.54 6.58 -19.58
CA ASP A 564 -9.77 6.67 -20.40
C ASP A 564 -9.74 5.66 -21.56
N ARG A 565 -8.66 5.62 -22.35
CA ARG A 565 -8.53 4.70 -23.50
C ARG A 565 -8.52 3.22 -23.10
N SER A 566 -7.92 2.89 -21.96
CA SER A 566 -7.79 1.49 -21.52
C SER A 566 -9.02 1.00 -20.74
N MET A 567 -9.60 1.84 -19.90
CA MET A 567 -10.59 1.40 -18.90
C MET A 567 -11.81 2.32 -18.78
N GLY A 568 -11.91 3.40 -19.57
CA GLY A 568 -12.98 4.39 -19.50
C GLY A 568 -12.92 5.29 -18.26
N ILE A 569 -11.82 5.23 -17.49
CA ILE A 569 -11.67 6.00 -16.26
C ILE A 569 -11.31 7.44 -16.62
N LYS A 570 -12.28 8.33 -16.42
CA LYS A 570 -12.12 9.76 -16.64
C LYS A 570 -11.70 10.46 -15.35
N ILE A 571 -10.50 11.03 -15.38
CA ILE A 571 -9.95 11.86 -14.29
C ILE A 571 -9.67 13.27 -14.79
N GLU A 572 -9.95 14.26 -13.94
CA GLU A 572 -9.58 15.65 -14.20
C GLU A 572 -8.21 15.93 -13.57
N TYR A 573 -7.14 15.73 -14.34
CA TYR A 573 -5.75 15.87 -13.86
C TYR A 573 -5.11 17.19 -14.33
N LYS A 574 -5.26 18.24 -13.52
CA LYS A 574 -4.71 19.58 -13.83
C LYS A 574 -3.26 19.75 -13.38
N GLU A 575 -2.88 19.17 -12.25
CA GLU A 575 -1.59 19.44 -11.61
C GLU A 575 -0.49 18.49 -12.09
N LYS A 576 0.37 18.97 -13.01
CA LYS A 576 1.46 18.17 -13.59
C LYS A 576 2.81 18.34 -12.86
N ALA A 577 2.90 19.19 -11.85
CA ALA A 577 4.10 19.38 -11.02
C ALA A 577 4.30 18.18 -10.09
N TYR A 578 5.55 17.77 -9.86
CA TYR A 578 5.88 16.61 -9.02
C TYR A 578 6.98 16.93 -8.00
N PRO A 579 6.96 16.34 -6.79
CA PRO A 579 8.01 16.57 -5.82
C PRO A 579 9.39 16.11 -6.30
N SER A 580 10.41 16.85 -5.90
CA SER A 580 11.83 16.57 -6.10
C SER A 580 12.47 16.10 -4.79
N THR A 581 13.68 15.52 -4.83
CA THR A 581 14.40 15.11 -3.61
C THR A 581 14.62 16.30 -2.67
N GLU A 582 14.90 17.48 -3.22
CA GLU A 582 15.14 18.70 -2.48
C GLU A 582 13.83 19.30 -1.92
N THR A 583 12.70 19.20 -2.62
CA THR A 583 11.42 19.65 -2.04
C THR A 583 10.94 18.73 -0.93
N ILE A 584 11.28 17.44 -0.97
CA ILE A 584 11.02 16.50 0.13
C ILE A 584 11.90 16.84 1.33
N ALA A 585 13.21 17.05 1.12
CA ALA A 585 14.16 17.40 2.19
C ALA A 585 13.80 18.73 2.88
N GLY A 586 13.40 19.73 2.11
CA GLY A 586 13.10 21.07 2.64
C GLY A 586 11.65 21.29 3.08
N ALA A 587 10.76 20.31 2.91
CA ALA A 587 9.34 20.45 3.25
C ALA A 587 9.09 20.86 4.72
N PRO A 588 9.75 20.27 5.74
CA PRO A 588 9.56 20.69 7.13
C PRO A 588 9.89 22.16 7.36
N PHE A 589 10.92 22.68 6.68
CA PHE A 589 11.29 24.09 6.76
C PHE A 589 10.23 24.99 6.12
N ALA A 590 9.74 24.62 4.93
CA ALA A 590 8.63 25.33 4.29
C ALA A 590 7.37 25.33 5.17
N TYR A 591 7.02 24.19 5.79
CA TYR A 591 5.86 24.09 6.68
C TYR A 591 6.05 24.96 7.93
N THR A 592 7.27 25.00 8.48
CA THR A 592 7.59 25.90 9.59
C THR A 592 7.35 27.35 9.20
N LEU A 593 7.87 27.80 8.06
CA LEU A 593 7.63 29.17 7.57
C LEU A 593 6.14 29.46 7.34
N LEU A 594 5.40 28.55 6.70
CA LEU A 594 3.95 28.70 6.49
C LEU A 594 3.18 28.80 7.81
N SER A 595 3.56 28.02 8.83
CA SER A 595 2.92 28.04 10.14
C SER A 595 3.08 29.40 10.84
N LEU A 596 4.25 30.01 10.72
CA LEU A 596 4.55 31.32 11.29
C LEU A 596 3.81 32.43 10.53
N LEU A 597 3.79 32.35 9.20
CA LEU A 597 3.12 33.31 8.32
C LEU A 597 1.59 33.25 8.40
N ALA A 598 1.03 32.11 8.83
CA ALA A 598 -0.40 31.99 9.11
C ALA A 598 -0.83 32.81 10.35
N SER A 599 0.12 33.34 11.14
CA SER A 599 -0.10 34.18 12.32
C SER A 599 0.72 35.48 12.26
N PRO A 600 0.48 36.34 11.24
CA PRO A 600 1.35 37.48 10.91
C PRO A 600 1.40 38.56 11.99
N ASP A 601 0.39 38.66 12.85
CA ASP A 601 0.33 39.65 13.95
C ASP A 601 1.43 39.46 15.01
N LYS A 602 2.10 38.31 15.00
CA LYS A 602 3.20 37.95 15.91
C LYS A 602 4.57 38.18 15.30
N LEU A 603 4.63 38.69 14.07
CA LEU A 603 5.86 38.93 13.32
C LEU A 603 6.11 40.43 13.17
N ASP A 604 7.39 40.80 13.15
CA ASP A 604 7.83 42.16 12.80
C ASP A 604 7.49 42.44 11.32
N LYS A 605 6.58 43.39 11.09
CA LYS A 605 6.06 43.73 9.76
C LYS A 605 7.14 44.25 8.81
N ASP A 606 8.10 45.03 9.31
CA ASP A 606 9.15 45.64 8.50
C ASP A 606 10.15 44.57 8.06
N ARG A 607 10.53 43.67 8.98
CA ARG A 607 11.38 42.52 8.65
C ARG A 607 10.72 41.54 7.69
N LEU A 608 9.43 41.27 7.88
CA LEU A 608 8.66 40.41 6.98
C LEU A 608 8.60 41.00 5.57
N SER A 609 8.33 42.29 5.45
CA SER A 609 8.30 43.00 4.17
C SER A 609 9.65 42.93 3.44
N LYS A 610 10.76 43.21 4.15
CA LYS A 610 12.12 43.08 3.61
C LYS A 610 12.41 41.65 3.13
N TRP A 611 12.05 40.65 3.93
CA TRP A 611 12.24 39.25 3.57
C TRP A 611 11.45 38.85 2.32
N MET A 612 10.21 39.31 2.18
CA MET A 612 9.39 39.08 0.99
C MET A 612 10.00 39.70 -0.28
N ASP A 613 10.59 40.90 -0.17
CA ASP A 613 11.28 41.55 -1.29
C ASP A 613 12.56 40.79 -1.70
N ASP A 614 13.38 40.37 -0.73
CA ASP A 614 14.59 39.57 -0.99
C ASP A 614 14.24 38.21 -1.62
N LEU A 615 13.15 37.60 -1.20
CA LEU A 615 12.61 36.40 -1.83
C LEU A 615 12.12 36.63 -3.27
N GLY A 616 11.44 37.75 -3.53
CA GLY A 616 11.02 38.14 -4.87
C GLY A 616 12.21 38.29 -5.82
N LYS A 617 13.29 38.94 -5.35
CA LYS A 617 14.56 39.06 -6.07
C LYS A 617 15.23 37.71 -6.31
N LEU A 618 15.28 36.85 -5.29
CA LEU A 618 15.90 35.53 -5.39
C LEU A 618 15.14 34.65 -6.40
N LYS A 619 13.80 34.67 -6.36
CA LYS A 619 12.94 34.05 -7.37
C LYS A 619 13.24 34.59 -8.76
N GLY A 620 13.38 35.91 -8.92
CA GLY A 620 13.71 36.52 -10.20
C GLY A 620 15.03 36.01 -10.78
N ILE A 621 16.08 35.96 -9.96
CA ILE A 621 17.39 35.43 -10.37
C ILE A 621 17.31 33.93 -10.65
N PHE A 622 16.67 33.15 -9.77
CA PHE A 622 16.48 31.71 -9.98
C PHE A 622 15.73 31.45 -11.28
N SER A 623 14.63 32.17 -11.58
CA SER A 623 13.89 32.03 -12.82
C SER A 623 14.70 32.45 -14.05
N LYS A 624 15.62 33.41 -13.92
CA LYS A 624 16.53 33.82 -15.00
C LYS A 624 17.55 32.71 -15.32
N ILE A 625 18.09 32.05 -14.29
CA ILE A 625 19.06 30.96 -14.44
C ILE A 625 18.35 29.66 -14.87
N TYR A 626 17.18 29.38 -14.29
CA TYR A 626 16.57 28.06 -14.27
C TYR A 626 15.15 27.94 -14.85
N GLY A 627 14.48 29.06 -15.14
CA GLY A 627 13.08 29.09 -15.57
C GLY A 627 12.07 28.91 -14.41
N LEU A 628 10.79 28.71 -14.77
CA LEU A 628 9.73 28.41 -13.80
C LEU A 628 10.01 27.04 -13.18
N SER A 629 10.10 26.96 -11.85
CA SER A 629 10.19 25.66 -11.19
C SER A 629 8.84 24.92 -11.23
N LYS A 630 8.88 23.67 -11.70
CA LYS A 630 7.78 22.69 -11.71
C LYS A 630 7.90 21.64 -10.62
N ALA A 631 8.87 21.79 -9.72
CA ALA A 631 8.88 21.01 -8.49
C ALA A 631 7.87 21.63 -7.52
N ARG A 632 7.03 20.81 -6.91
CA ARG A 632 6.12 21.22 -5.84
C ARG A 632 6.54 20.66 -4.50
N LEU A 633 5.99 21.22 -3.43
CA LEU A 633 6.08 20.58 -2.12
C LEU A 633 5.30 19.27 -2.11
N VAL A 634 5.79 18.34 -1.29
CA VAL A 634 4.97 17.23 -0.82
C VAL A 634 3.76 17.82 -0.09
N LYS A 635 2.57 17.30 -0.40
CA LYS A 635 1.34 17.72 0.28
C LYS A 635 1.18 16.87 1.53
N SER A 636 0.71 17.49 2.60
CA SER A 636 0.35 16.86 3.88
C SER A 636 -0.94 17.50 4.38
N SER A 637 -1.64 16.88 5.32
CA SER A 637 -2.84 17.48 5.91
C SER A 637 -2.53 18.84 6.56
N SER A 638 -1.38 18.93 7.21
CA SER A 638 -0.85 20.18 7.78
C SER A 638 -0.55 21.21 6.71
N TYR A 639 0.11 20.80 5.62
CA TYR A 639 0.43 21.69 4.50
C TYR A 639 -0.81 22.33 3.89
N GLU A 640 -1.87 21.57 3.61
CA GLU A 640 -3.08 22.12 2.98
C GLU A 640 -3.75 23.19 3.84
N ILE A 641 -3.81 22.96 5.15
CA ILE A 641 -4.37 23.91 6.11
C ILE A 641 -3.48 25.17 6.17
N LEU A 642 -2.17 25.00 6.31
CA LEU A 642 -1.21 26.09 6.42
C LEU A 642 -1.14 26.93 5.13
N TYR A 643 -1.11 26.27 3.97
CA TYR A 643 -1.15 26.90 2.65
C TYR A 643 -2.42 27.74 2.44
N ASN A 644 -3.54 27.33 3.06
CA ASN A 644 -4.80 28.07 2.99
C ASN A 644 -4.89 29.24 3.95
N LYS A 645 -4.22 29.19 5.11
CA LYS A 645 -4.18 30.28 6.08
C LYS A 645 -3.09 31.32 5.79
N ALA A 646 -1.96 30.92 5.20
CA ALA A 646 -0.84 31.84 4.91
C ALA A 646 -1.12 32.76 3.70
N PRO A 647 -0.46 33.93 3.61
CA PRO A 647 -0.53 34.82 2.44
C PRO A 647 -0.23 34.07 1.13
N LYS A 648 -1.16 34.12 0.17
CA LYS A 648 -1.11 33.28 -1.04
C LYS A 648 0.13 33.51 -1.89
N GLU A 649 0.67 34.72 -1.94
CA GLU A 649 1.88 35.02 -2.69
C GLU A 649 3.08 34.25 -2.15
N VAL A 650 3.26 34.24 -0.82
CA VAL A 650 4.37 33.53 -0.16
C VAL A 650 4.15 32.03 -0.17
N ALA A 651 2.90 31.58 0.04
CA ALA A 651 2.58 30.17 -0.02
C ALA A 651 2.87 29.56 -1.41
N ASN A 652 2.44 30.24 -2.48
CA ASN A 652 2.78 29.85 -3.86
C ASN A 652 4.28 29.86 -4.14
N MET A 653 5.01 30.81 -3.52
CA MET A 653 6.44 30.93 -3.70
C MET A 653 7.18 29.77 -3.02
N LEU A 654 6.85 29.44 -1.77
CA LEU A 654 7.44 28.30 -1.07
C LEU A 654 7.09 26.99 -1.76
N ASP A 655 5.85 26.81 -2.21
CA ASP A 655 5.43 25.59 -2.91
C ASP A 655 6.22 25.37 -4.21
N LYS A 656 6.34 26.41 -5.03
CA LYS A 656 6.93 26.29 -6.38
C LYS A 656 8.43 26.53 -6.40
N TYR A 657 8.99 27.30 -5.48
CA TYR A 657 10.38 27.79 -5.54
C TYR A 657 11.22 27.44 -4.31
N LEU A 658 10.80 26.50 -3.44
CA LEU A 658 11.66 26.03 -2.33
C LEU A 658 13.05 25.58 -2.84
N THR A 659 13.12 25.04 -4.04
CA THR A 659 14.37 24.60 -4.66
C THR A 659 15.38 25.74 -4.81
N ALA A 660 14.93 27.00 -4.92
CA ALA A 660 15.80 28.16 -4.98
C ALA A 660 16.59 28.39 -3.68
N PHE A 661 16.24 27.73 -2.57
CA PHE A 661 16.94 27.92 -1.31
C PHE A 661 18.20 27.05 -1.19
N TYR A 662 18.44 26.16 -2.16
CA TYR A 662 19.62 25.29 -2.17
C TYR A 662 20.78 25.93 -2.93
N ARG A 663 21.89 26.13 -2.21
CA ARG A 663 23.11 26.77 -2.71
C ARG A 663 23.76 26.00 -3.87
N GLU A 664 23.61 24.68 -3.90
CA GLU A 664 24.19 23.77 -4.89
C GLU A 664 23.77 24.14 -6.32
N HIS A 665 22.55 24.67 -6.47
CA HIS A 665 22.09 25.20 -7.74
C HIS A 665 22.99 26.36 -8.18
N TYR A 666 23.18 27.38 -7.36
CA TYR A 666 23.97 28.55 -7.77
C TYR A 666 25.47 28.21 -7.95
N ILE A 667 26.02 27.30 -7.15
CA ILE A 667 27.40 26.80 -7.33
C ILE A 667 27.56 26.09 -8.68
N ARG A 668 26.54 25.33 -9.13
CA ARG A 668 26.56 24.71 -10.45
C ARG A 668 26.48 25.75 -11.56
N ALA A 669 25.63 26.77 -11.40
CA ALA A 669 25.49 27.86 -12.36
C ALA A 669 26.77 28.71 -12.47
N GLU A 670 27.54 28.87 -11.38
CA GLU A 670 28.78 29.65 -11.37
C GLU A 670 29.85 29.12 -12.34
N ARG A 671 29.80 27.82 -12.66
CA ARG A 671 30.72 27.18 -13.62
C ARG A 671 30.55 27.72 -15.04
N PHE A 672 29.44 28.37 -15.34
CA PHE A 672 29.19 28.98 -16.64
C PHE A 672 29.53 30.46 -16.60
N ALA A 673 30.50 30.88 -17.42
CA ALA A 673 31.00 32.26 -17.45
C ALA A 673 29.89 33.33 -17.61
N GLU A 674 28.81 32.99 -18.31
CA GLU A 674 27.69 33.89 -18.61
C GLU A 674 26.65 33.98 -17.47
N LEU A 675 26.67 33.03 -16.52
CA LEU A 675 25.75 32.97 -15.38
C LEU A 675 26.46 33.26 -14.05
N GLY A 676 27.80 33.34 -14.06
CA GLY A 676 28.61 33.48 -12.85
C GLY A 676 28.26 34.70 -12.01
N GLU A 677 27.95 35.84 -12.64
CA GLU A 677 27.58 37.07 -11.91
C GLU A 677 26.20 36.96 -11.25
N ASP A 678 25.19 36.47 -11.99
CA ASP A 678 23.85 36.21 -11.44
C ASP A 678 23.90 35.15 -10.33
N ALA A 679 24.71 34.10 -10.49
CA ALA A 679 24.88 33.04 -9.51
C ALA A 679 25.52 33.55 -8.21
N LYS A 680 26.57 34.38 -8.31
CA LYS A 680 27.19 35.02 -7.14
C LYS A 680 26.22 35.94 -6.40
N ARG A 681 25.51 36.79 -7.16
CA ARG A 681 24.47 37.66 -6.60
C ARG A 681 23.37 36.87 -5.90
N ALA A 682 22.97 35.72 -6.45
CA ALA A 682 22.00 34.83 -5.83
C ALA A 682 22.52 34.20 -4.54
N LEU A 683 23.80 33.80 -4.48
CA LEU A 683 24.43 33.26 -3.27
C LEU A 683 24.46 34.30 -2.13
N ASP A 684 24.86 35.54 -2.45
CA ASP A 684 24.87 36.63 -1.48
C ASP A 684 23.45 36.94 -0.96
N LEU A 685 22.48 37.00 -1.88
CA LEU A 685 21.08 37.23 -1.54
C LEU A 685 20.48 36.08 -0.72
N LEU A 686 20.80 34.83 -1.09
CA LEU A 686 20.36 33.65 -0.35
C LEU A 686 20.89 33.69 1.09
N GLU A 687 22.15 34.05 1.30
CA GLU A 687 22.73 34.18 2.64
C GLU A 687 21.99 35.26 3.46
N CYS A 688 21.65 36.39 2.86
CA CYS A 688 20.84 37.43 3.50
C CYS A 688 19.43 36.93 3.85
N THR A 689 18.71 36.36 2.87
CA THR A 689 17.35 35.83 3.03
C THR A 689 17.28 34.75 4.11
N MET A 690 18.26 33.84 4.15
CA MET A 690 18.33 32.75 5.13
C MET A 690 18.83 33.20 6.51
N LYS A 691 19.46 34.39 6.63
CA LYS A 691 19.77 35.00 7.94
C LYS A 691 18.59 35.75 8.52
N GLU A 692 17.82 36.48 7.71
CA GLU A 692 16.71 37.31 8.17
C GLU A 692 15.47 36.47 8.57
N ALA A 693 15.17 35.37 7.84
CA ALA A 693 14.00 34.53 8.10
C ALA A 693 14.02 33.82 9.48
N PRO A 694 15.10 33.14 9.90
CA PRO A 694 15.11 32.40 11.16
C PRO A 694 15.44 33.29 12.35
N THR A 695 16.28 34.32 12.18
CA THR A 695 16.86 35.04 13.33
C THR A 695 15.81 35.90 14.05
N SER A 696 14.89 36.52 13.34
CA SER A 696 13.80 37.28 13.97
C SER A 696 12.73 36.39 14.62
N ILE A 697 12.46 35.22 14.03
CA ILE A 697 11.35 34.34 14.42
C ILE A 697 11.74 33.33 15.51
N PHE A 698 13.00 32.87 15.55
CA PHE A 698 13.49 31.93 16.57
C PHE A 698 14.18 32.61 17.76
N MET A 699 14.47 33.92 17.71
CA MET A 699 15.01 34.65 18.86
C MET A 699 14.05 34.68 20.05
N SER A 700 12.74 34.54 19.84
CA SER A 700 11.73 34.37 20.90
C SER A 700 11.73 32.97 21.52
N LEU A 701 12.17 31.94 20.79
CA LEU A 701 12.13 30.52 21.21
C LEU A 701 13.48 30.00 21.71
N ARG A 702 14.46 30.90 21.93
CA ARG A 702 15.87 30.52 22.05
C ARG A 702 16.25 29.90 23.41
N ASP A 703 15.49 30.21 24.47
CA ASP A 703 15.95 30.01 25.85
C ASP A 703 15.03 29.17 26.75
N SER A 704 14.02 28.46 26.22
CA SER A 704 13.07 27.68 27.04
C SER A 704 12.91 26.22 26.59
N PRO A 705 13.12 25.22 27.48
CA PRO A 705 12.70 23.83 27.27
C PRO A 705 11.17 23.68 27.07
N LEU A 706 10.39 24.70 27.47
CA LEU A 706 8.94 24.81 27.30
C LEU A 706 8.55 25.63 26.06
N ALA A 707 9.47 25.90 25.13
CA ALA A 707 9.21 26.63 23.89
C ALA A 707 8.02 26.06 23.08
N TRP A 708 7.67 24.78 23.26
CA TRP A 708 6.50 24.17 22.64
C TRP A 708 5.16 24.77 23.15
N LEU A 709 5.04 25.12 24.44
CA LEU A 709 3.88 25.82 25.02
C LEU A 709 3.75 27.25 24.48
N GLU A 710 4.85 27.84 24.01
CA GLU A 710 4.85 29.15 23.35
C GLU A 710 4.54 29.02 21.86
N ILE A 711 4.95 27.93 21.21
CA ILE A 711 4.61 27.60 19.83
C ILE A 711 3.11 27.31 19.68
N GLU A 712 2.49 26.56 20.58
CA GLU A 712 1.01 26.38 20.61
C GLU A 712 0.31 27.73 20.61
N LYS A 713 0.84 28.69 21.38
CA LYS A 713 0.29 30.05 21.41
C LYS A 713 0.48 30.76 20.07
N VAL A 714 1.48 30.44 19.25
CA VAL A 714 1.75 31.06 17.92
C VAL A 714 0.97 30.40 16.78
N LEU A 715 0.51 29.16 16.95
CA LEU A 715 -0.29 28.47 15.95
C LEU A 715 -1.74 29.04 15.90
N PRO A 716 -2.38 29.07 14.73
CA PRO A 716 -3.74 29.59 14.59
C PRO A 716 -4.77 28.81 15.42
N GLU A 717 -5.81 29.43 15.98
CA GLU A 717 -6.89 28.71 16.68
C GLU A 717 -7.50 27.58 15.81
N GLY A 718 -7.77 26.43 16.43
CA GLY A 718 -8.28 25.22 15.76
C GLY A 718 -7.21 24.31 15.14
N THR A 719 -5.92 24.60 15.32
CA THR A 719 -4.82 23.69 14.94
C THR A 719 -4.48 22.63 16.00
N ASP A 720 -5.20 22.56 17.11
CA ASP A 720 -4.94 21.61 18.21
C ASP A 720 -5.04 20.14 17.77
N ARG A 721 -5.80 19.85 16.70
CA ARG A 721 -5.86 18.51 16.06
C ARG A 721 -4.71 18.22 15.07
N ILE A 722 -3.89 19.22 14.73
CA ILE A 722 -2.81 19.16 13.72
C ILE A 722 -1.45 18.80 14.36
N ILE A 723 -1.33 19.03 15.67
CA ILE A 723 -0.09 18.96 16.47
C ILE A 723 0.61 17.59 16.37
N GLY A 724 -0.13 16.50 16.18
CA GLY A 724 0.45 15.16 16.02
C GLY A 724 1.33 14.95 14.77
N SER A 725 1.39 15.89 13.82
CA SER A 725 2.11 15.72 12.54
C SER A 725 3.01 16.90 12.12
N LEU A 726 2.98 18.04 12.82
CA LEU A 726 3.76 19.21 12.44
C LEU A 726 5.16 19.15 13.07
N CYS A 727 6.19 18.91 12.25
CA CYS A 727 7.58 19.02 12.69
C CYS A 727 8.11 20.44 12.43
N ILE A 728 8.52 21.14 13.49
CA ILE A 728 9.10 22.48 13.40
C ILE A 728 10.61 22.37 13.36
N VAL A 729 11.22 22.96 12.33
CA VAL A 729 12.67 22.97 12.11
C VAL A 729 13.21 24.40 12.02
N ARG A 730 14.45 24.60 12.46
CA ARG A 730 15.07 25.93 12.51
C ARG A 730 15.74 26.33 11.19
N SER A 731 16.05 25.37 10.33
CA SER A 731 16.77 25.59 9.07
C SER A 731 16.37 24.57 8.01
N LEU A 732 16.71 24.89 6.77
CA LEU A 732 16.59 23.98 5.63
C LEU A 732 17.49 22.74 5.85
N SER A 733 16.97 21.57 5.48
CA SER A 733 17.70 20.30 5.49
C SER A 733 18.18 19.94 4.08
N ASP A 734 19.40 19.46 3.94
CA ASP A 734 19.86 18.83 2.70
C ASP A 734 19.50 17.33 2.64
N TYR A 735 18.93 16.77 3.71
CA TYR A 735 18.70 15.33 3.85
C TYR A 735 17.22 14.99 3.86
N PHE A 736 16.90 13.88 3.20
CA PHE A 736 15.60 13.22 3.29
C PHE A 736 15.81 11.72 3.58
N ALA A 737 14.74 11.04 3.94
CA ALA A 737 14.73 9.61 4.18
C ALA A 737 14.12 8.86 2.99
N ILE A 738 14.79 7.81 2.53
CA ILE A 738 14.17 6.76 1.72
C ILE A 738 13.86 5.61 2.66
N VAL A 739 12.61 5.17 2.65
CA VAL A 739 12.16 4.05 3.46
C VAL A 739 11.71 2.94 2.55
N LYS A 740 12.25 1.75 2.80
CA LYS A 740 11.69 0.49 2.28
C LYS A 740 11.21 -0.34 3.47
N SER A 741 10.00 -0.85 3.38
CA SER A 741 9.45 -1.83 4.32
C SER A 741 8.99 -3.06 3.55
N ASP A 742 9.13 -4.24 4.14
CA ASP A 742 8.74 -5.50 3.53
C ASP A 742 8.26 -6.47 4.62
N GLY A 743 7.12 -7.12 4.37
CA GLY A 743 6.49 -8.06 5.29
C GLY A 743 7.38 -9.24 5.63
N ASP A 744 7.35 -9.65 6.89
CA ASP A 744 8.16 -10.76 7.38
C ASP A 744 7.45 -12.09 7.16
N SER A 745 8.14 -13.04 6.53
CA SER A 745 7.63 -14.40 6.33
C SER A 745 6.25 -14.45 5.61
N MET A 746 5.99 -13.53 4.68
CA MET A 746 4.70 -13.44 3.97
C MET A 746 4.27 -14.71 3.23
N ARG A 747 5.24 -15.54 2.78
CA ARG A 747 4.95 -16.87 2.22
C ARG A 747 4.33 -17.76 3.30
N ASP A 748 4.98 -17.87 4.45
CA ASP A 748 4.50 -18.65 5.59
C ASP A 748 3.13 -18.15 6.08
N LEU A 749 2.93 -16.83 6.04
CA LEU A 749 1.65 -16.22 6.36
C LEU A 749 0.55 -16.69 5.40
N LEU A 750 0.76 -16.60 4.08
CA LEU A 750 -0.22 -17.03 3.08
C LEU A 750 -0.52 -18.53 3.13
N GLU A 751 0.45 -19.35 3.52
CA GLU A 751 0.34 -20.81 3.62
C GLU A 751 -0.16 -21.31 4.98
N GLY A 752 -0.19 -20.46 6.02
CA GLY A 752 -0.40 -20.91 7.40
C GLY A 752 0.66 -21.92 7.85
N SER A 753 1.92 -21.64 7.52
CA SER A 753 3.08 -22.49 7.79
C SER A 753 4.12 -21.77 8.64
N GLY A 754 5.26 -22.41 8.92
CA GLY A 754 6.37 -21.79 9.66
C GLY A 754 5.94 -21.18 10.99
N ILE A 755 6.27 -19.89 11.20
CA ILE A 755 5.94 -19.14 12.42
C ILE A 755 4.44 -18.88 12.61
N HIS A 756 3.64 -19.05 11.56
CA HIS A 756 2.18 -18.84 11.57
C HIS A 756 1.40 -20.15 11.69
N GLN A 757 2.08 -21.29 11.75
CA GLN A 757 1.44 -22.60 11.90
C GLN A 757 0.59 -22.66 13.17
N LYS A 758 -0.63 -23.20 13.04
CA LYS A 758 -1.56 -23.49 14.13
C LYS A 758 -1.87 -24.96 14.22
N LYS A 759 -2.35 -25.39 15.38
CA LYS A 759 -3.01 -26.69 15.58
C LYS A 759 -4.52 -26.53 15.50
N LEU A 760 -5.23 -27.64 15.29
CA LEU A 760 -6.70 -27.62 15.27
C LEU A 760 -7.29 -27.11 16.59
N MET A 761 -6.71 -27.50 17.73
CA MET A 761 -7.13 -26.98 19.05
C MET A 761 -7.04 -25.46 19.19
N ASP A 762 -6.13 -24.80 18.46
CA ASP A 762 -5.96 -23.35 18.54
C ASP A 762 -7.13 -22.63 17.87
N MET A 763 -7.75 -23.27 16.87
CA MET A 763 -8.78 -22.69 16.01
C MET A 763 -10.20 -22.90 16.54
N ILE A 764 -10.41 -23.99 17.29
CA ILE A 764 -11.70 -24.31 17.90
C ILE A 764 -11.95 -23.36 19.10
N PRO A 765 -13.19 -22.85 19.29
CA PRO A 765 -13.56 -22.08 20.47
C PRO A 765 -13.27 -22.83 21.78
N LEU A 766 -12.74 -22.13 22.79
CA LEU A 766 -12.49 -22.73 24.10
C LEU A 766 -13.77 -23.23 24.79
N SER A 767 -14.91 -22.58 24.54
CA SER A 767 -16.22 -23.03 25.05
C SER A 767 -16.60 -24.42 24.53
N ILE A 768 -16.21 -24.75 23.29
CA ILE A 768 -16.43 -26.06 22.68
C ILE A 768 -15.47 -27.10 23.27
N LEU A 769 -14.21 -26.73 23.49
CA LEU A 769 -13.20 -27.65 24.07
C LEU A 769 -13.45 -27.96 25.55
N LYS A 770 -14.10 -27.05 26.30
CA LYS A 770 -14.37 -27.20 27.75
C LYS A 770 -15.73 -27.83 28.08
N GLY A 771 -16.60 -28.06 27.09
CA GLY A 771 -17.86 -28.77 27.30
C GLY A 771 -17.65 -30.26 27.63
N ASP A 772 -18.73 -31.00 27.91
CA ASP A 772 -18.69 -32.46 28.04
C ASP A 772 -17.95 -33.02 26.81
N THR A 773 -16.78 -33.62 27.06
CA THR A 773 -15.72 -33.76 26.05
C THR A 773 -16.24 -34.32 24.72
N PRO A 774 -15.85 -33.70 23.60
CA PRO A 774 -16.20 -34.18 22.28
C PRO A 774 -15.65 -35.59 22.02
N SER A 775 -16.25 -36.33 21.11
CA SER A 775 -15.77 -37.61 20.56
C SER A 775 -14.41 -37.53 19.83
N ILE A 776 -13.74 -36.37 19.87
CA ILE A 776 -12.51 -36.05 19.14
C ILE A 776 -11.31 -36.50 19.98
N LYS A 777 -10.40 -37.28 19.38
CA LYS A 777 -9.20 -37.76 20.08
C LYS A 777 -8.21 -36.61 20.29
N GLU A 778 -7.50 -36.63 21.41
CA GLU A 778 -6.47 -35.61 21.72
C GLU A 778 -5.39 -35.52 20.63
N GLU A 779 -5.03 -36.66 20.02
CA GLU A 779 -4.12 -36.72 18.88
C GLU A 779 -4.63 -35.94 17.66
N ASP A 780 -5.94 -35.94 17.42
CA ASP A 780 -6.56 -35.19 16.31
C ASP A 780 -6.44 -33.68 16.54
N LEU A 781 -6.67 -33.24 17.78
CA LEU A 781 -6.57 -31.83 18.19
C LEU A 781 -5.15 -31.26 18.03
N LEU A 782 -4.13 -32.11 18.13
CA LEU A 782 -2.72 -31.76 17.93
C LEU A 782 -2.31 -31.69 16.45
N THR A 783 -3.17 -32.13 15.53
CA THR A 783 -2.93 -32.06 14.08
C THR A 783 -2.77 -30.60 13.64
N ARG A 784 -1.90 -30.37 12.64
CA ARG A 784 -1.71 -29.06 12.03
C ARG A 784 -3.00 -28.59 11.36
N TRP A 785 -3.40 -27.35 11.61
CA TRP A 785 -4.47 -26.70 10.87
C TRP A 785 -4.00 -26.35 9.45
N ILE A 786 -4.77 -26.77 8.45
CA ILE A 786 -4.56 -26.46 7.04
C ILE A 786 -5.56 -25.38 6.64
N PRO A 787 -5.11 -24.15 6.33
CA PRO A 787 -6.02 -23.08 5.94
C PRO A 787 -6.70 -23.38 4.60
N SER A 788 -7.98 -23.05 4.53
CA SER A 788 -8.79 -23.10 3.31
C SER A 788 -8.59 -21.84 2.44
N ILE A 789 -9.27 -21.78 1.29
CA ILE A 789 -9.20 -20.62 0.39
C ILE A 789 -9.69 -19.31 1.03
N SER A 790 -10.61 -19.38 1.99
CA SER A 790 -11.14 -18.20 2.67
C SER A 790 -10.05 -17.46 3.44
N TYR A 791 -9.11 -18.18 4.05
CA TYR A 791 -7.93 -17.60 4.70
C TYR A 791 -7.04 -16.85 3.70
N GLY A 792 -6.74 -17.46 2.55
CA GLY A 792 -5.93 -16.81 1.51
C GLY A 792 -6.58 -15.53 0.97
N LEU A 793 -7.90 -15.54 0.75
CA LEU A 793 -8.68 -14.37 0.35
C LEU A 793 -8.74 -13.29 1.43
N MET A 794 -8.89 -13.69 2.70
CA MET A 794 -8.87 -12.79 3.86
C MET A 794 -7.53 -12.03 3.92
N ILE A 795 -6.40 -12.75 3.87
CA ILE A 795 -5.05 -12.15 3.88
C ILE A 795 -4.84 -11.26 2.64
N SER A 796 -5.24 -11.73 1.46
CA SER A 796 -5.14 -10.97 0.21
C SER A 796 -5.93 -9.66 0.25
N ARG A 797 -7.17 -9.69 0.77
CA ARG A 797 -8.00 -8.49 0.99
C ARG A 797 -7.39 -7.56 2.02
N ALA A 798 -6.89 -8.09 3.14
CA ALA A 798 -6.22 -7.29 4.16
C ALA A 798 -5.01 -6.54 3.56
N LEU A 799 -4.19 -7.20 2.74
CA LEU A 799 -3.06 -6.58 2.04
C LEU A 799 -3.50 -5.46 1.08
N THR A 800 -4.55 -5.68 0.27
CA THR A 800 -5.11 -4.63 -0.61
C THR A 800 -5.64 -3.42 0.16
N ILE A 801 -6.28 -3.63 1.31
CA ILE A 801 -6.76 -2.50 2.13
C ILE A 801 -5.56 -1.78 2.78
N LEU A 802 -4.57 -2.54 3.26
CA LEU A 802 -3.34 -1.99 3.84
C LEU A 802 -2.51 -1.19 2.83
N SER A 803 -2.46 -1.58 1.55
CA SER A 803 -1.76 -0.81 0.52
C SER A 803 -2.25 0.64 0.45
N THR A 804 -3.57 0.82 0.41
CA THR A 804 -4.18 2.15 0.29
C THR A 804 -4.11 2.91 1.61
N LYS A 805 -4.35 2.23 2.74
CA LYS A 805 -4.32 2.85 4.07
C LYS A 805 -2.92 3.32 4.46
N THR A 806 -1.90 2.53 4.14
CA THR A 806 -0.49 2.86 4.38
C THR A 806 -0.05 4.04 3.51
N ALA A 807 -0.40 4.03 2.22
CA ALA A 807 -0.09 5.13 1.33
C ALA A 807 -0.68 6.45 1.83
N LYS A 808 -1.97 6.43 2.20
CA LYS A 808 -2.66 7.59 2.77
C LYS A 808 -2.00 8.10 4.05
N GLN A 809 -1.63 7.22 4.98
CA GLN A 809 -0.94 7.61 6.22
C GLN A 809 0.41 8.30 5.97
N ILE A 810 1.15 7.84 4.96
CA ILE A 810 2.42 8.43 4.56
C ILE A 810 2.19 9.82 3.94
N GLU A 811 1.23 9.95 3.03
CA GLU A 811 0.90 11.21 2.36
C GLU A 811 0.34 12.26 3.33
N GLU A 812 -0.54 11.87 4.25
CA GLU A 812 -1.09 12.77 5.28
C GLU A 812 0.01 13.41 6.14
N LYS A 813 1.15 12.72 6.32
CA LYS A 813 2.33 13.21 7.04
C LYS A 813 3.33 13.99 6.16
N GLY A 814 3.11 14.09 4.85
CA GLY A 814 4.02 14.78 3.92
C GLY A 814 5.08 13.87 3.30
N GLY A 815 4.83 12.57 3.26
CA GLY A 815 5.65 11.62 2.52
C GLY A 815 5.23 11.47 1.05
N LEU A 816 6.18 11.08 0.20
CA LEU A 816 5.92 10.70 -1.19
C LEU A 816 5.89 9.18 -1.32
N VAL A 817 4.74 8.62 -1.64
CA VAL A 817 4.59 7.17 -1.88
C VAL A 817 5.10 6.84 -3.28
N VAL A 818 6.10 5.96 -3.35
CA VAL A 818 6.64 5.43 -4.61
C VAL A 818 5.97 4.10 -4.95
N TYR A 819 5.72 3.27 -3.94
CA TYR A 819 5.01 2.00 -4.08
C TYR A 819 4.44 1.59 -2.71
N SER A 820 3.24 1.01 -2.72
CA SER A 820 2.60 0.47 -1.52
C SER A 820 1.79 -0.77 -1.91
N GLY A 821 2.40 -1.96 -1.90
CA GLY A 821 1.79 -3.23 -2.32
C GLY A 821 1.00 -3.98 -1.24
N GLY A 822 0.93 -3.41 -0.02
CA GLY A 822 0.35 -4.04 1.16
C GLY A 822 1.44 -4.60 2.07
N ASP A 823 2.25 -5.53 1.57
CA ASP A 823 3.44 -6.08 2.24
C ASP A 823 4.69 -5.22 2.03
N ASP A 824 4.90 -4.79 0.79
CA ASP A 824 6.03 -3.99 0.35
C ASP A 824 5.67 -2.50 0.30
N VAL A 825 6.51 -1.64 0.89
CA VAL A 825 6.38 -0.19 0.84
C VAL A 825 7.71 0.42 0.41
N LEU A 826 7.67 1.36 -0.53
CA LEU A 826 8.79 2.22 -0.87
C LEU A 826 8.31 3.68 -0.85
N THR A 827 8.94 4.51 -0.03
CA THR A 827 8.55 5.91 0.11
C THR A 827 9.76 6.82 0.33
N MET A 828 9.60 8.09 -0.02
CA MET A 828 10.55 9.15 0.25
C MET A 828 9.88 10.16 1.18
N ILE A 829 10.46 10.37 2.35
CA ILE A 829 9.85 11.19 3.42
C ILE A 829 10.88 12.19 3.94
N PRO A 830 10.45 13.36 4.46
CA PRO A 830 11.34 14.23 5.21
C PRO A 830 12.03 13.46 6.35
N ALA A 831 13.30 13.75 6.58
CA ALA A 831 14.13 12.98 7.52
C ALA A 831 13.54 13.00 8.95
N GLU A 832 12.98 14.13 9.34
CA GLU A 832 12.50 14.45 10.69
C GLU A 832 11.28 13.64 11.10
N ILE A 833 10.41 13.28 10.15
CA ILE A 833 9.17 12.52 10.42
C ILE A 833 9.34 11.02 10.14
N SER A 834 10.55 10.58 9.78
CA SER A 834 10.77 9.26 9.20
C SER A 834 10.42 8.11 10.14
N ILE A 835 10.85 8.19 11.40
CA ILE A 835 10.57 7.19 12.43
C ILE A 835 9.09 7.14 12.76
N GLN A 836 8.46 8.30 12.99
CA GLN A 836 7.04 8.38 13.33
C GLN A 836 6.16 7.81 12.21
N THR A 837 6.58 8.00 10.96
CA THR A 837 5.89 7.45 9.79
C THR A 837 6.00 5.93 9.79
N VAL A 838 7.21 5.38 9.87
CA VAL A 838 7.45 3.91 9.91
C VAL A 838 6.70 3.25 11.06
N LEU A 839 6.71 3.86 12.25
CA LEU A 839 5.96 3.36 13.41
C LEU A 839 4.46 3.27 13.14
N SER A 840 3.88 4.32 12.59
CA SER A 840 2.44 4.36 12.31
C SER A 840 2.00 3.34 11.26
N THR A 841 2.80 3.16 10.20
CA THR A 841 2.50 2.19 9.14
C THR A 841 2.68 0.77 9.66
N ARG A 842 3.74 0.52 10.43
CA ARG A 842 4.02 -0.78 11.06
C ARG A 842 2.94 -1.19 12.08
N LYS A 843 2.44 -0.25 12.89
CA LYS A 843 1.29 -0.48 13.81
C LYS A 843 0.02 -0.80 13.04
N THR A 844 -0.16 -0.20 11.86
CA THR A 844 -1.33 -0.44 11.00
C THR A 844 -1.25 -1.81 10.33
N PHE A 845 -0.05 -2.24 9.92
CA PHE A 845 0.20 -3.54 9.30
C PHE A 845 -0.25 -4.73 10.18
N SER A 846 0.04 -4.70 11.48
CA SER A 846 -0.26 -5.81 12.41
C SER A 846 -1.59 -5.70 13.16
N ARG A 847 -2.54 -4.90 12.67
CA ARG A 847 -3.87 -4.87 13.28
C ARG A 847 -4.60 -6.18 13.00
N SER A 848 -5.27 -6.72 14.02
CA SER A 848 -6.16 -7.89 13.88
C SER A 848 -7.46 -7.51 13.15
N VAL A 849 -7.85 -6.24 13.18
CA VAL A 849 -9.02 -5.73 12.47
C VAL A 849 -8.69 -4.40 11.79
N ILE A 850 -9.19 -4.26 10.56
CA ILE A 850 -9.02 -3.06 9.75
C ILE A 850 -10.39 -2.44 9.50
N GLU A 851 -10.57 -1.22 10.00
CA GLU A 851 -11.69 -0.36 9.62
C GLU A 851 -11.54 0.11 8.17
N VAL A 852 -12.60 -0.06 7.38
CA VAL A 852 -12.76 0.42 6.01
C VAL A 852 -13.77 1.56 6.00
N LYS A 853 -13.35 2.70 5.44
CA LYS A 853 -14.22 3.84 5.13
C LYS A 853 -14.55 3.78 3.65
N ASP A 854 -15.74 3.32 3.30
CA ASP A 854 -16.09 2.95 1.93
C ASP A 854 -16.66 4.13 1.15
N ARG A 855 -15.77 5.00 0.67
CA ARG A 855 -16.12 6.19 -0.11
C ARG A 855 -16.76 5.87 -1.46
N PHE A 856 -16.49 4.69 -2.01
CA PHE A 856 -17.15 4.22 -3.23
C PHE A 856 -18.63 3.96 -2.95
N ALA A 857 -18.92 3.20 -1.89
CA ALA A 857 -20.29 2.92 -1.49
C ALA A 857 -21.06 4.18 -1.06
N GLU A 858 -20.41 5.17 -0.44
CA GLU A 858 -21.05 6.46 -0.11
C GLU A 858 -21.71 7.12 -1.32
N LYS A 859 -21.07 7.06 -2.49
CA LYS A 859 -21.62 7.62 -3.72
C LYS A 859 -22.66 6.71 -4.36
N VAL A 860 -22.30 5.44 -4.56
CA VAL A 860 -23.15 4.48 -5.27
C VAL A 860 -24.46 4.22 -4.54
N LEU A 861 -24.40 4.10 -3.21
CA LEU A 861 -25.57 3.87 -2.34
C LEU A 861 -26.21 5.18 -1.83
N ARG A 862 -25.60 6.35 -2.09
CA ARG A 862 -26.03 7.68 -1.61
C ARG A 862 -26.13 7.77 -0.09
N GLU A 863 -25.16 7.17 0.59
CA GLU A 863 -25.06 7.12 2.05
C GLU A 863 -23.86 7.92 2.54
N LYS A 864 -23.94 8.48 3.75
CA LYS A 864 -22.80 9.17 4.37
C LYS A 864 -22.19 8.32 5.48
N ASN A 865 -20.87 8.37 5.62
CA ASN A 865 -20.12 7.68 6.67
C ASN A 865 -20.37 6.17 6.65
N VAL A 866 -20.11 5.53 5.50
CA VAL A 866 -20.19 4.07 5.36
C VAL A 866 -18.90 3.46 5.91
N ILE A 867 -19.01 2.81 7.07
CA ILE A 867 -17.87 2.26 7.82
C ILE A 867 -18.18 0.84 8.25
N TYR A 868 -17.25 -0.09 7.99
CA TYR A 868 -17.32 -1.48 8.44
C TYR A 868 -15.92 -2.04 8.69
N GLN A 869 -15.84 -3.25 9.24
CA GLN A 869 -14.58 -3.86 9.67
C GLN A 869 -14.30 -5.17 8.93
N PHE A 870 -13.04 -5.38 8.54
CA PHE A 870 -12.55 -6.66 8.04
C PHE A 870 -11.43 -7.21 8.93
N PRO A 871 -11.20 -8.53 8.93
CA PRO A 871 -9.99 -9.10 9.50
C PRO A 871 -8.74 -8.45 8.88
N GLY A 872 -7.75 -8.15 9.72
CA GLY A 872 -6.44 -7.68 9.29
C GLY A 872 -5.43 -8.82 9.14
N LEU A 873 -4.14 -8.52 9.35
CA LEU A 873 -3.08 -9.54 9.34
C LEU A 873 -2.78 -10.10 10.73
N GLY A 874 -3.18 -9.39 11.79
CA GLY A 874 -2.96 -9.79 13.18
C GLY A 874 -1.59 -9.41 13.73
N LYS A 875 -1.48 -9.42 15.05
CA LYS A 875 -0.30 -8.93 15.80
C LYS A 875 1.00 -9.66 15.48
N ARG A 876 0.89 -10.94 15.10
CA ARG A 876 2.05 -11.79 14.76
C ARG A 876 2.54 -11.61 13.32
N ALA A 877 1.80 -10.92 12.46
CA ALA A 877 2.29 -10.56 11.13
C ALA A 877 3.11 -9.27 11.24
N THR A 878 4.43 -9.37 11.08
CA THR A 878 5.36 -8.24 11.28
C THR A 878 5.92 -7.72 9.96
N GLN A 879 6.53 -6.54 9.98
CA GLN A 879 7.13 -5.92 8.80
C GLN A 879 8.50 -5.32 9.19
N SER A 880 9.55 -5.72 8.48
CA SER A 880 10.89 -5.14 8.67
C SER A 880 11.07 -3.93 7.77
N SER A 881 11.80 -2.92 8.25
CA SER A 881 11.98 -1.65 7.56
C SER A 881 13.43 -1.19 7.56
N SER A 882 13.83 -0.46 6.52
CA SER A 882 15.09 0.29 6.49
C SER A 882 14.85 1.75 6.14
N ILE A 883 15.41 2.64 6.95
CA ILE A 883 15.48 4.09 6.72
C ILE A 883 16.89 4.42 6.24
N LEU A 884 17.02 4.94 5.02
CA LEU A 884 18.25 5.50 4.48
C LEU A 884 18.13 7.03 4.46
N LEU A 885 18.85 7.69 5.36
CA LEU A 885 19.01 9.14 5.41
C LEU A 885 20.10 9.55 4.42
N VAL A 886 19.73 10.32 3.41
CA VAL A 886 20.60 10.61 2.27
C VAL A 886 20.43 12.06 1.79
N ASP A 887 21.54 12.62 1.32
CA ASP A 887 21.61 13.95 0.72
C ASP A 887 20.74 14.02 -0.55
N ALA A 888 20.04 15.14 -0.73
CA ALA A 888 19.08 15.35 -1.81
C ALA A 888 19.71 15.34 -3.22
N PHE A 889 21.03 15.54 -3.34
CA PHE A 889 21.77 15.52 -4.60
C PHE A 889 22.49 14.19 -4.86
N PHE A 890 22.41 13.23 -3.94
CA PHE A 890 23.02 11.91 -4.13
C PHE A 890 22.26 11.09 -5.20
N PRO A 891 22.95 10.26 -6.03
CA PRO A 891 22.29 9.53 -7.11
C PRO A 891 21.17 8.59 -6.65
N LEU A 892 19.92 8.94 -6.99
CA LEU A 892 18.70 8.24 -6.55
C LEU A 892 18.74 6.72 -6.82
N ARG A 893 19.16 6.29 -8.01
CA ARG A 893 19.29 4.86 -8.34
C ARG A 893 20.14 4.09 -7.31
N LYS A 894 21.28 4.64 -6.92
CA LYS A 894 22.16 4.00 -5.92
C LYS A 894 21.50 3.96 -4.55
N SER A 895 20.78 5.02 -4.17
CA SER A 895 20.04 5.04 -2.90
C SER A 895 18.96 3.97 -2.82
N ILE A 896 18.21 3.75 -3.92
CA ILE A 896 17.17 2.72 -4.01
C ILE A 896 17.78 1.31 -3.96
N GLU A 897 18.88 1.07 -4.69
CA GLU A 897 19.61 -0.19 -4.64
C GLU A 897 20.13 -0.47 -3.21
N MET A 898 20.70 0.53 -2.54
CA MET A 898 21.20 0.42 -1.17
C MET A 898 20.09 0.09 -0.16
N VAL A 899 19.01 0.88 -0.11
CA VAL A 899 17.92 0.64 0.86
C VAL A 899 17.23 -0.70 0.61
N SER A 900 17.15 -1.13 -0.65
CA SER A 900 16.59 -2.44 -1.01
C SER A 900 17.40 -3.58 -0.43
N ASN A 901 18.73 -3.53 -0.58
CA ASN A 901 19.63 -4.53 -0.02
C ASN A 901 19.65 -4.49 1.50
N PHE A 902 19.52 -3.30 2.11
CA PHE A 902 19.49 -3.15 3.56
C PHE A 902 18.28 -3.84 4.21
N VAL A 903 17.09 -3.78 3.62
CA VAL A 903 15.93 -4.51 4.16
C VAL A 903 16.17 -6.02 4.12
N GLU A 904 16.59 -6.55 2.96
CA GLU A 904 16.76 -8.00 2.76
C GLU A 904 17.92 -8.57 3.56
N GLU A 905 19.10 -7.94 3.49
CA GLU A 905 20.35 -8.51 4.02
C GLU A 905 20.67 -8.04 5.44
N LYS A 906 20.05 -6.94 5.91
CA LYS A 906 20.30 -6.40 7.26
C LYS A 906 19.09 -6.56 8.16
N ALA A 907 17.97 -5.90 7.84
CA ALA A 907 16.80 -5.88 8.73
C ALA A 907 16.19 -7.28 8.90
N LYS A 908 15.93 -8.00 7.81
CA LYS A 908 15.36 -9.36 7.84
C LYS A 908 16.32 -10.46 8.32
N ALA A 909 17.60 -10.12 8.53
CA ALA A 909 18.60 -11.06 9.03
C ALA A 909 18.79 -11.01 10.56
N VAL A 910 18.13 -10.06 11.24
CA VAL A 910 18.28 -9.88 12.69
C VAL A 910 17.54 -10.96 13.47
N ARG A 911 18.17 -11.41 14.56
CA ARG A 911 17.57 -12.31 15.54
C ARG A 911 17.68 -11.73 16.95
N TYR A 912 16.56 -11.76 17.65
CA TYR A 912 16.38 -11.36 19.05
C TYR A 912 16.12 -12.61 19.91
N PRO A 913 16.27 -12.51 21.24
CA PRO A 913 15.76 -13.54 22.15
C PRO A 913 14.23 -13.71 22.04
N SER A 914 13.51 -12.63 21.70
CA SER A 914 12.05 -12.58 21.54
C SER A 914 11.55 -13.13 20.19
N GLY A 915 12.39 -13.17 19.15
CA GLY A 915 11.97 -13.54 17.79
C GLY A 915 13.03 -13.26 16.72
N GLU A 916 12.64 -13.30 15.45
CA GLU A 916 13.49 -12.93 14.31
C GLU A 916 12.77 -11.90 13.42
N LYS A 917 13.54 -11.10 12.67
CA LYS A 917 13.03 -10.02 11.81
C LYS A 917 12.35 -8.92 12.63
N ASP A 918 11.24 -8.33 12.20
CA ASP A 918 10.57 -7.20 12.86
C ASP A 918 11.51 -6.06 13.29
N CYS A 919 12.45 -5.75 12.41
CA CYS A 919 13.56 -4.86 12.71
C CYS A 919 13.46 -3.57 11.89
N LEU A 920 13.72 -2.44 12.56
CA LEU A 920 14.03 -1.17 11.93
C LEU A 920 15.55 -1.01 11.79
N HIS A 921 16.02 -0.91 10.56
CA HIS A 921 17.40 -0.61 10.23
C HIS A 921 17.55 0.87 9.84
N ILE A 922 18.42 1.62 10.52
CA ILE A 922 18.62 3.07 10.25
C ILE A 922 20.04 3.29 9.73
N VAL A 923 20.18 4.00 8.62
CA VAL A 923 21.47 4.29 7.97
C VAL A 923 21.58 5.76 7.63
N TYR A 924 22.67 6.40 8.05
CA TYR A 924 23.01 7.76 7.64
C TYR A 924 24.19 7.78 6.67
N ARG A 925 23.97 8.42 5.52
CA ARG A 925 24.99 8.64 4.50
C ARG A 925 25.27 10.13 4.34
N GLY A 926 26.35 10.61 4.96
CA GLY A 926 26.84 11.96 4.75
C GLY A 926 27.55 12.16 3.40
N ARG A 927 27.85 13.41 3.05
CA ARG A 927 28.59 13.78 1.81
C ARG A 927 30.01 13.20 1.77
N GLU A 928 30.66 13.10 2.93
CA GLU A 928 32.07 12.68 3.07
C GLU A 928 32.25 11.18 3.41
N GLY A 929 31.17 10.44 3.70
CA GLY A 929 31.26 9.04 4.09
C GLY A 929 30.01 8.45 4.75
N TYR A 930 30.13 7.21 5.22
CA TYR A 930 29.07 6.48 5.92
C TYR A 930 29.23 6.58 7.45
N ILE A 931 28.11 6.67 8.16
CA ILE A 931 28.02 6.82 9.63
C ILE A 931 27.06 5.72 10.16
N PRO A 932 27.15 5.24 11.43
CA PRO A 932 26.83 3.86 11.76
C PRO A 932 25.37 3.47 11.52
N MET A 933 25.24 2.23 11.07
CA MET A 933 23.97 1.53 10.92
C MET A 933 23.48 1.08 12.29
N SER A 934 22.16 1.06 12.48
CA SER A 934 21.52 0.57 13.71
C SER A 934 20.40 -0.40 13.39
N LEU A 935 20.25 -1.43 14.21
CA LEU A 935 19.17 -2.43 14.14
C LEU A 935 18.34 -2.41 15.42
N ILE A 936 17.05 -2.11 15.31
CA ILE A 936 16.18 -1.88 16.46
C ILE A 936 14.91 -2.72 16.31
N GLU A 937 14.57 -3.49 17.34
CA GLU A 937 13.27 -4.17 17.41
C GLU A 937 12.19 -3.09 17.42
N ILE A 938 11.21 -3.15 16.50
CA ILE A 938 10.26 -2.05 16.32
C ILE A 938 9.48 -1.76 17.61
N GLU A 939 9.15 -2.79 18.39
CA GLU A 939 8.49 -2.62 19.70
C GLU A 939 9.31 -1.80 20.71
N LYS A 940 10.64 -1.70 20.51
CA LYS A 940 11.59 -0.96 21.35
C LYS A 940 11.93 0.43 20.83
N LEU A 941 11.17 0.94 19.87
CA LEU A 941 11.38 2.27 19.30
C LEU A 941 10.97 3.40 20.24
N LYS A 942 10.10 3.15 21.24
CA LYS A 942 9.79 4.15 22.26
C LYS A 942 11.05 4.54 23.05
N GLU A 943 11.92 3.58 23.32
CA GLU A 943 13.19 3.77 24.01
C GLU A 943 14.20 4.55 23.14
N LEU A 944 14.21 4.33 21.82
CA LEU A 944 14.97 5.16 20.88
C LEU A 944 14.50 6.62 20.90
N LEU A 945 13.18 6.81 20.81
CA LEU A 945 12.53 8.12 20.80
C LEU A 945 12.80 8.91 22.09
N LEU A 946 12.69 8.24 23.23
CA LEU A 946 13.08 8.77 24.53
C LEU A 946 14.57 9.17 24.55
N THR A 947 15.46 8.34 24.00
CA THR A 947 16.91 8.64 23.90
C THR A 947 17.19 9.86 22.98
N LEU A 948 16.43 10.02 21.89
CA LEU A 948 16.51 11.18 20.98
C LEU A 948 16.06 12.48 21.65
N ALA A 949 14.96 12.45 22.40
CA ALA A 949 14.47 13.60 23.16
C ALA A 949 15.54 14.07 24.17
N LEU A 950 16.18 13.13 24.87
CA LEU A 950 17.30 13.40 25.77
C LEU A 950 18.52 14.00 25.06
N GLY A 951 18.91 13.45 23.91
CA GLY A 951 20.03 13.98 23.12
C GLY A 951 19.77 15.39 22.59
N SER A 952 18.52 15.72 22.28
CA SER A 952 18.12 17.05 21.79
C SER A 952 18.19 18.11 22.89
N SER A 953 17.77 17.77 24.12
CA SER A 953 17.89 18.64 25.31
C SER A 953 19.35 19.00 25.63
N ILE A 954 20.29 18.08 25.40
CA ILE A 954 21.73 18.30 25.62
C ILE A 954 22.32 19.34 24.62
N ARG A 955 21.79 19.41 23.39
CA ARG A 955 22.22 20.37 22.34
C ARG A 955 21.73 21.81 22.58
N SER A 956 20.82 22.04 23.53
CA SER A 956 20.18 23.35 23.75
C SER A 956 21.09 24.45 24.34
N GLY A 957 22.35 24.15 24.70
CA GLY A 957 23.29 25.24 25.03
C GLY A 957 24.59 24.91 25.77
N SER A 958 24.94 23.64 26.03
CA SER A 958 26.18 23.35 26.79
C SER A 958 27.03 22.17 26.31
N TRP A 959 26.50 21.26 25.49
CA TRP A 959 27.22 20.05 25.04
C TRP A 959 26.82 19.63 23.61
N GLY A 960 27.74 19.01 22.87
CA GLY A 960 27.55 18.42 21.54
C GLY A 960 27.92 16.92 21.52
N PHE A 961 27.54 16.20 20.46
CA PHE A 961 27.95 14.81 20.24
C PHE A 961 29.03 14.75 19.16
N LEU A 962 30.17 14.14 19.48
CA LEU A 962 31.29 13.86 18.60
C LEU A 962 31.18 12.39 18.15
N ILE A 963 31.02 12.14 16.85
CA ILE A 963 30.97 10.79 16.28
C ILE A 963 32.36 10.47 15.74
N LEU A 964 33.04 9.48 16.32
CA LEU A 964 34.38 9.03 15.93
C LEU A 964 34.37 7.52 15.70
N ASN A 965 34.77 7.07 14.52
CA ASN A 965 34.81 5.65 14.14
C ASN A 965 33.53 4.85 14.46
N GLY A 966 32.36 5.49 14.43
CA GLY A 966 31.09 4.84 14.74
C GLY A 966 30.67 4.85 16.21
N HIS A 967 31.42 5.51 17.10
CA HIS A 967 31.05 5.69 18.50
C HIS A 967 30.65 7.14 18.81
N VAL A 968 29.58 7.31 19.60
CA VAL A 968 29.03 8.62 20.01
C VAL A 968 29.67 9.05 21.33
N LYS A 969 30.40 10.17 21.35
CA LYS A 969 30.92 10.80 22.58
C LYS A 969 30.20 12.12 22.86
N PRO A 970 29.65 12.35 24.06
CA PRO A 970 29.21 13.68 24.48
C PRO A 970 30.43 14.55 24.85
N VAL A 971 30.52 15.77 24.29
CA VAL A 971 31.65 16.69 24.47
C VAL A 971 31.18 18.12 24.74
N ARG A 972 31.85 18.84 25.63
CA ARG A 972 31.48 20.21 26.04
C ARG A 972 31.94 21.23 24.99
N GLY A 973 31.06 22.17 24.60
CA GLY A 973 31.44 23.43 23.95
C GLY A 973 32.12 23.39 22.57
N PHE A 974 31.52 22.77 21.55
CA PHE A 974 32.06 22.82 20.19
C PHE A 974 31.59 24.06 19.39
N SER A 975 32.51 25.01 19.18
CA SER A 975 32.49 25.94 18.05
C SER A 975 33.28 25.36 16.86
N ARG A 976 32.56 25.05 15.78
CA ARG A 976 32.98 24.89 14.37
C ARG A 976 34.13 23.95 13.92
N ASP A 977 35.10 23.51 14.70
CA ASP A 977 36.24 22.71 14.16
C ASP A 977 36.32 21.29 14.75
N VAL A 978 36.19 20.25 13.91
CA VAL A 978 36.20 18.82 14.27
C VAL A 978 37.61 18.39 14.70
N VAL A 979 37.76 17.92 15.95
CA VAL A 979 39.00 17.26 16.41
C VAL A 979 38.78 15.74 16.45
N GLU A 980 39.62 15.03 15.69
CA GLU A 980 39.67 13.58 15.59
C GLU A 980 40.31 12.98 16.85
N VAL A 981 39.58 12.15 17.63
CA VAL A 981 40.16 11.40 18.76
C VAL A 981 40.14 9.91 18.46
N LYS A 982 41.32 9.32 18.25
CA LYS A 982 41.54 7.90 18.01
C LYS A 982 41.45 7.10 19.32
N THR A 983 40.30 6.50 19.67
CA THR A 983 40.22 5.38 20.64
C THR A 983 38.89 4.62 20.52
N ASP A 984 38.96 3.28 20.42
CA ASP A 984 37.83 2.34 20.43
C ASP A 984 37.30 2.20 21.87
N LEU A 985 36.03 2.56 22.11
CA LEU A 985 35.37 2.40 23.42
C LEU A 985 34.43 1.19 23.38
N ASN A 986 34.32 0.47 24.49
CA ASN A 986 33.34 -0.61 24.63
C ASN A 986 31.94 -0.07 24.98
N SER A 987 30.92 -0.94 24.94
CA SER A 987 29.51 -0.57 25.17
C SER A 987 29.24 -0.03 26.58
N GLU A 988 30.02 -0.47 27.57
CA GLU A 988 29.91 -0.04 28.96
C GLU A 988 30.43 1.40 29.13
N GLU A 989 31.56 1.71 28.51
CA GLU A 989 32.15 3.06 28.49
C GLU A 989 31.24 4.08 27.77
N CYS A 990 30.64 3.69 26.64
CA CYS A 990 29.70 4.54 25.89
C CYS A 990 28.47 4.91 26.73
N TYR A 991 27.89 3.95 27.46
CA TYR A 991 26.77 4.25 28.33
C TYR A 991 27.17 5.11 29.52
N ASN A 992 28.28 4.81 30.20
CA ASN A 992 28.70 5.59 31.36
C ASN A 992 28.94 7.07 30.98
N LEU A 993 29.47 7.30 29.77
CA LEU A 993 29.56 8.63 29.17
C LEU A 993 28.18 9.26 28.90
N TYR A 994 27.26 8.51 28.29
CA TYR A 994 25.89 8.95 28.04
C TYR A 994 25.15 9.31 29.33
N GLU A 995 25.12 8.39 30.30
CA GLU A 995 24.50 8.54 31.61
C GLU A 995 25.08 9.73 32.38
N SER A 996 26.41 9.86 32.43
CA SER A 996 27.09 11.01 33.04
C SER A 996 26.68 12.32 32.38
N SER A 997 26.46 12.33 31.07
CA SER A 997 26.07 13.52 30.32
C SER A 997 24.60 13.85 30.49
N ALA A 998 23.73 12.84 30.54
CA ALA A 998 22.31 12.98 30.83
C ALA A 998 22.08 13.53 32.25
N ARG A 999 22.72 12.94 33.27
CA ARG A 999 22.64 13.44 34.66
C ARG A 999 23.12 14.89 34.78
N ARG A 1000 24.19 15.27 34.05
CA ARG A 1000 24.71 16.65 34.03
C ARG A 1000 23.82 17.64 33.27
N ALA A 1001 23.01 17.15 32.32
CA ALA A 1001 22.01 17.94 31.61
C ALA A 1001 20.67 18.04 32.37
N GLY A 1002 20.60 17.57 33.62
CA GLY A 1002 19.41 17.64 34.45
C GLY A 1002 18.34 16.59 34.09
N VAL A 1003 18.72 15.51 33.41
CA VAL A 1003 17.81 14.40 33.07
C VAL A 1003 17.44 13.60 34.33
N ASP A 1004 16.16 13.27 34.46
CA ASP A 1004 15.62 12.46 35.56
C ASP A 1004 16.31 11.09 35.69
N ALA A 1005 16.69 10.74 36.91
CA ALA A 1005 17.31 9.46 37.26
C ALA A 1005 16.37 8.27 37.00
N GLU A 1006 15.05 8.45 37.10
CA GLU A 1006 14.06 7.41 36.81
C GLU A 1006 14.06 7.04 35.32
N LEU A 1007 14.27 8.02 34.45
CA LEU A 1007 14.34 7.81 33.00
C LEU A 1007 15.58 7.00 32.59
N LEU A 1008 16.72 7.26 33.25
CA LEU A 1008 17.96 6.49 33.06
C LEU A 1008 17.82 5.04 33.53
N ARG A 1009 17.01 4.78 34.57
CA ARG A 1009 16.69 3.41 35.01
C ARG A 1009 15.89 2.64 33.96
N GLN A 1010 15.02 3.30 33.19
CA GLN A 1010 14.23 2.64 32.14
C GLN A 1010 15.10 2.12 30.98
N LEU A 1011 16.26 2.74 30.72
CA LEU A 1011 17.19 2.32 29.67
C LEU A 1011 18.19 1.23 30.13
N ALA A 1012 18.40 1.08 31.43
CA ALA A 1012 19.39 0.14 31.98
C ALA A 1012 19.12 -1.35 31.62
N PRO A 1013 17.86 -1.86 31.61
CA PRO A 1013 17.57 -3.24 31.23
C PRO A 1013 17.97 -3.59 29.78
N LEU A 1014 18.02 -2.61 28.87
CA LEU A 1014 18.37 -2.83 27.46
C LEU A 1014 19.83 -3.27 27.26
N ARG A 1015 20.67 -3.14 28.29
CA ARG A 1015 22.07 -3.59 28.31
C ARG A 1015 22.20 -5.10 28.30
N GLU A 1016 21.27 -5.77 28.96
CA GLU A 1016 21.30 -7.23 29.14
C GLU A 1016 20.72 -7.97 27.92
N ILE A 1017 20.04 -7.23 27.03
CA ILE A 1017 19.45 -7.78 25.80
C ILE A 1017 20.51 -7.86 24.71
N SER A 1018 20.93 -9.08 24.43
CA SER A 1018 21.83 -9.40 23.32
C SER A 1018 21.05 -9.56 22.02
N VAL A 1019 21.50 -8.90 20.95
CA VAL A 1019 20.95 -8.99 19.59
C VAL A 1019 21.99 -9.63 18.66
N ILE A 1020 21.55 -10.55 17.81
CA ILE A 1020 22.40 -11.15 16.77
C ILE A 1020 22.14 -10.37 15.47
N THR A 1021 23.18 -9.70 15.00
CA THR A 1021 23.17 -8.92 13.77
C THR A 1021 24.03 -9.60 12.71
N PRO A 1022 23.94 -9.19 11.43
CA PRO A 1022 24.88 -9.65 10.40
C PRO A 1022 26.36 -9.30 10.68
N ARG A 1023 26.63 -8.38 11.61
CA ARG A 1023 27.99 -8.01 12.03
C ARG A 1023 28.50 -8.81 13.23
N GLY A 1024 27.64 -9.65 13.81
CA GLY A 1024 27.91 -10.38 15.04
C GLY A 1024 26.98 -9.98 16.18
N ARG A 1025 27.34 -10.40 17.38
CA ARG A 1025 26.57 -10.18 18.60
C ARG A 1025 26.81 -8.75 19.12
N SER A 1026 25.74 -8.00 19.36
CA SER A 1026 25.74 -6.63 19.88
C SER A 1026 24.73 -6.51 21.03
N CYS A 1027 24.84 -5.49 21.89
CA CYS A 1027 23.79 -5.21 22.88
C CYS A 1027 22.78 -4.19 22.31
N LEU A 1028 21.50 -4.37 22.64
CA LEU A 1028 20.41 -3.57 22.07
C LEU A 1028 20.59 -2.06 22.31
N LEU A 1029 21.08 -1.68 23.49
CA LEU A 1029 21.36 -0.29 23.82
C LEU A 1029 22.41 0.35 22.90
N SER A 1030 23.44 -0.40 22.50
CA SER A 1030 24.46 0.10 21.57
C SER A 1030 23.87 0.37 20.19
N GLU A 1031 22.98 -0.51 19.71
CA GLU A 1031 22.28 -0.28 18.44
C GLU A 1031 21.41 0.97 18.52
N ILE A 1032 20.62 1.13 19.59
CA ILE A 1032 19.80 2.32 19.81
C ILE A 1032 20.65 3.60 19.77
N LEU A 1033 21.79 3.63 20.46
CA LEU A 1033 22.70 4.80 20.46
C LEU A 1033 23.29 5.08 19.07
N ASN A 1034 23.61 4.04 18.29
CA ASN A 1034 24.04 4.20 16.90
C ASN A 1034 22.92 4.79 16.02
N GLY A 1035 21.68 4.38 16.24
CA GLY A 1035 20.51 4.92 15.54
C GLY A 1035 20.31 6.41 15.85
N VAL A 1036 20.44 6.79 17.13
CA VAL A 1036 20.44 8.20 17.56
C VAL A 1036 21.54 8.99 16.85
N ALA A 1037 22.75 8.43 16.74
CA ALA A 1037 23.87 9.07 16.05
C ALA A 1037 23.55 9.37 14.57
N ALA A 1038 23.01 8.38 13.86
CA ALA A 1038 22.64 8.48 12.46
C ALA A 1038 21.62 9.60 12.23
N LEU A 1039 20.59 9.65 13.09
CA LEU A 1039 19.54 10.67 13.04
C LEU A 1039 20.08 12.07 13.37
N LEU A 1040 20.86 12.21 14.45
CA LEU A 1040 21.49 13.49 14.83
C LEU A 1040 22.46 14.02 13.77
N GLY A 1041 23.03 13.13 12.95
CA GLY A 1041 23.81 13.47 11.77
C GLY A 1041 22.96 14.15 10.69
N ALA A 1042 21.85 13.52 10.30
CA ALA A 1042 20.90 14.11 9.34
C ALA A 1042 20.25 15.40 9.87
N PHE A 1043 19.92 15.46 11.16
CA PHE A 1043 19.26 16.61 11.79
C PHE A 1043 20.21 17.76 12.14
N ARG A 1044 21.52 17.64 11.85
CA ARG A 1044 22.52 18.66 12.18
C ARG A 1044 22.19 20.02 11.57
N GLU A 1045 21.69 20.00 10.33
CA GLU A 1045 21.33 21.19 9.58
C GLU A 1045 19.96 21.72 9.98
N SER A 1046 18.92 20.89 10.01
CA SER A 1046 17.54 21.34 10.24
C SER A 1046 17.23 21.70 11.70
N ARG A 1047 17.90 21.07 12.68
CA ARG A 1047 17.72 21.30 14.13
C ARG A 1047 16.24 21.28 14.55
N PRO A 1048 15.56 20.12 14.46
CA PRO A 1048 14.15 19.99 14.80
C PRO A 1048 13.90 20.33 16.28
N LEU A 1049 12.78 21.01 16.55
CA LEU A 1049 12.35 21.45 17.87
C LEU A 1049 11.45 20.43 18.58
N VAL A 1050 10.69 19.62 17.83
CA VAL A 1050 9.73 18.63 18.36
C VAL A 1050 9.69 17.42 17.43
N LEU A 1051 9.73 16.21 18.01
CA LEU A 1051 9.50 14.94 17.32
C LEU A 1051 8.15 14.35 17.79
N GLY A 1052 7.01 15.02 17.58
CA GLY A 1052 5.65 14.54 17.91
C GLY A 1052 5.30 14.33 19.41
N GLU A 1053 4.00 14.32 19.74
CA GLU A 1053 3.47 14.11 21.11
C GLU A 1053 3.45 12.63 21.57
N GLU A 1054 3.53 11.67 20.65
CA GLU A 1054 3.57 10.22 20.97
C GLU A 1054 5.00 9.70 21.28
N VAL A 1055 6.00 10.59 21.31
CA VAL A 1055 7.42 10.35 21.57
C VAL A 1055 7.76 10.87 22.95
#